data_AF-A0AAU1MD53-F1
#
_entry.id   AF-A0AAU1MD53-F1
#
_cell.length_a   1.000
_cell.length_b   1.000
_cell.length_c   1.000
_cell.angle_alpha   90.00
_cell.angle_beta   90.00
_cell.angle_gamma   90.00
#
_symmetry.space_group_name_H-M   'P 1'
#
loop_
_entity.id
_entity.type
_entity.pdbx_description
1 polymer ?
#
loop_
_entity_poly.entity_id
_entity_poly.type
_entity_poly.pdbx_seq_one_letter_code
_entity_poly.pdbx_strand_id
1 'polypeptide(L)'
;MRSNSRRALRLASALVAAGLALSAAPPALAADDGSLLTLTEGQAEKLADHAQLNPYADADRETVDPQGATKGSGTDGQGSGSHLDEGTGTDGAVTISPKSALEGVRGLAATVPAGGKGGDYFTLHSLGSVQRSKADGTALWRRDNASLYADWGVKNSRPWQTEPYPARIVMGYNAVSPFTPASDQGYVTGDLTGDGVDDVVFSASVGVNPYRPFTSPGSTLPNGTFVTVLDGKTGKTLWSKLYAYAYNVKLVGKTLVVTDAPYYNLNSPATATATVSGLRFAYADGALKPTDTWTYDTEVRDRTAWGALEDLGGGLVAASYNQRKTATTAGRGRTLVLDTTDGQVKWKTDSALYSRQLHLDTARGRLVALEQSDPNDGVKYEIDTYSLADGRRTTLDTRINALPTDMTIGDLRGDRKPEYVVSESTLDPYLYLNSNTVRVVDGTDPATLLWSSTIKRAADNGHDGPSVWSLDVVDGSLVTAAQDDTGMNTAENPGGGQYASLTVFSGSGDVRWQEKGIGASPMFAQAYRDADGRHIRTVDQNQNLRTYGFGNGEQQALLPFQGDLSSSASADLDGDKKNDLVVGGKSNGVWAYSGPSLTAGKPKLLWKATVPGQVHRIEKGDVNGDGVDDFAVAADTAVAVLDGRTGKALERIDGKGQFIRSVTVADLNGDKRADVLVPTDKLRAYRGDGSALWTYAAPDSAGDVVFGDPAVGEGRVYAQYTSTDSLDKDSPVVDGAALDAKKGTVRWTASPKAPAEAVDGKLYGAVLKRGVFTSPKIPYADGHAVVYTWMAATSTTASGAPDATSLRNVVEIRDSRTGEVLHQGLAGGAWTLGNYFTGPEGLNVAGTASFRTYGAGGQDYSIFTLASTETGGFLTGPGGKRLLAAGTQAGLDLYDPAVLTGGHNYPAPVGRVTLMGAREYFSGDLDGDGVDEVVNLGFDETGFDRTTELLGGRYLNQFTAISQLTVNTLS
;
A
#
# COMPACT_ATOMS: atom_id res chain seq x y z
N MET A 1 -69.65 20.39 8.12
CA MET A 1 -69.08 19.04 8.22
C MET A 1 -67.98 18.71 7.17
N ARG A 2 -67.21 19.69 6.65
CA ARG A 2 -66.16 19.43 5.62
C ARG A 2 -64.72 19.85 6.00
N SER A 3 -64.46 20.28 7.23
CA SER A 3 -63.12 20.71 7.67
C SER A 3 -62.31 19.64 8.43
N ASN A 4 -62.96 18.59 8.96
CA ASN A 4 -62.27 17.58 9.77
C ASN A 4 -61.61 16.44 8.97
N SER A 5 -62.03 16.16 7.72
CA SER A 5 -61.47 15.05 6.94
C SER A 5 -60.09 15.35 6.32
N ARG A 6 -59.77 16.62 6.00
CA ARG A 6 -58.45 17.00 5.45
C ARG A 6 -57.35 17.03 6.50
N ARG A 7 -57.68 17.31 7.76
CA ARG A 7 -56.74 17.20 8.89
C ARG A 7 -56.49 15.74 9.26
N ALA A 8 -57.52 14.89 9.26
CA ALA A 8 -57.38 13.46 9.49
C ALA A 8 -56.57 12.77 8.37
N LEU A 9 -56.74 13.17 7.10
CA LEU A 9 -55.91 12.64 5.99
C LEU A 9 -54.45 13.09 6.12
N ARG A 10 -54.17 14.37 6.47
CA ARG A 10 -52.80 14.85 6.69
C ARG A 10 -52.13 14.22 7.91
N LEU A 11 -52.88 13.97 9.00
CA LEU A 11 -52.37 13.23 10.15
C LEU A 11 -52.15 11.75 9.85
N ALA A 12 -53.01 11.12 9.04
CA ALA A 12 -52.82 9.74 8.61
C ALA A 12 -51.63 9.61 7.65
N SER A 13 -51.43 10.56 6.74
CA SER A 13 -50.22 10.62 5.90
C SER A 13 -48.96 10.88 6.71
N ALA A 14 -49.03 11.74 7.74
CA ALA A 14 -47.92 11.99 8.66
C ALA A 14 -47.62 10.79 9.58
N LEU A 15 -48.64 10.02 9.98
CA LEU A 15 -48.48 8.80 10.80
C LEU A 15 -48.02 7.59 9.96
N VAL A 16 -48.40 7.50 8.68
CA VAL A 16 -47.83 6.51 7.75
C VAL A 16 -46.40 6.90 7.35
N ALA A 17 -46.09 8.19 7.18
CA ALA A 17 -44.73 8.68 7.00
C ALA A 17 -43.87 8.46 8.27
N ALA A 18 -44.42 8.62 9.48
CA ALA A 18 -43.73 8.31 10.72
C ALA A 18 -43.56 6.79 10.94
N GLY A 19 -44.53 5.96 10.53
CA GLY A 19 -44.46 4.50 10.61
C GLY A 19 -43.50 3.87 9.60
N LEU A 20 -43.36 4.46 8.40
CA LEU A 20 -42.32 4.10 7.42
C LEU A 20 -40.96 4.69 7.79
N ALA A 21 -40.90 5.88 8.40
CA ALA A 21 -39.66 6.45 8.95
C ALA A 21 -39.12 5.65 10.14
N LEU A 22 -39.95 4.91 10.89
CA LEU A 22 -39.50 4.02 11.97
C LEU A 22 -38.92 2.68 11.48
N SER A 23 -39.08 2.33 10.19
CA SER A 23 -38.39 1.21 9.55
C SER A 23 -37.27 1.65 8.58
N ALA A 24 -37.09 2.96 8.40
CA ALA A 24 -36.09 3.59 7.56
C ALA A 24 -35.26 4.68 8.29
N ALA A 25 -35.29 4.70 9.63
CA ALA A 25 -34.39 5.51 10.42
C ALA A 25 -33.08 4.73 10.61
N PRO A 26 -31.92 5.27 10.20
CA PRO A 26 -30.63 4.73 10.64
C PRO A 26 -30.64 4.71 12.18
N PRO A 27 -30.21 3.62 12.84
CA PRO A 27 -30.02 3.63 14.28
C PRO A 27 -28.85 4.56 14.60
N ALA A 28 -29.15 5.84 14.76
CA ALA A 28 -28.28 6.82 15.40
C ALA A 28 -28.25 6.50 16.90
N LEU A 29 -27.52 5.47 17.28
CA LEU A 29 -27.21 5.16 18.68
C LEU A 29 -25.99 5.97 19.10
N ALA A 30 -26.20 7.26 19.40
CA ALA A 30 -25.34 8.08 20.27
C ALA A 30 -25.99 9.45 20.61
N ALA A 31 -27.22 9.48 21.12
CA ALA A 31 -27.80 10.51 21.99
C ALA A 31 -29.31 10.27 22.11
N ASP A 32 -29.77 9.95 23.31
CA ASP A 32 -31.15 9.54 23.64
C ASP A 32 -32.22 10.68 23.52
N ASP A 33 -31.97 11.76 22.76
CA ASP A 33 -32.93 12.87 22.60
C ASP A 33 -32.88 13.64 21.26
N GLY A 34 -32.01 13.28 20.30
CA GLY A 34 -31.86 14.03 19.05
C GLY A 34 -31.18 15.40 19.19
N SER A 35 -30.49 15.65 20.31
CA SER A 35 -29.65 16.83 20.50
C SER A 35 -28.43 16.85 19.58
N LEU A 36 -27.95 18.06 19.26
CA LEU A 36 -26.78 18.28 18.42
C LEU A 36 -25.48 17.92 19.18
N LEU A 37 -24.71 16.98 18.64
CA LEU A 37 -23.42 16.56 19.17
C LEU A 37 -22.40 17.68 18.98
N THR A 38 -21.79 18.18 20.06
CA THR A 38 -20.68 19.13 20.01
C THR A 38 -19.39 18.44 20.44
N LEU A 39 -18.30 18.72 19.72
CA LEU A 39 -16.98 18.17 20.04
C LEU A 39 -16.12 19.24 20.71
N THR A 40 -15.21 18.83 21.59
CA THR A 40 -14.07 19.68 21.97
C THR A 40 -13.03 19.69 20.84
N GLU A 41 -12.14 20.68 20.82
CA GLU A 41 -11.07 20.76 19.82
C GLU A 41 -10.23 19.48 19.79
N GLY A 42 -9.83 18.95 20.95
CA GLY A 42 -9.07 17.70 21.03
C GLY A 42 -9.87 16.45 20.65
N GLN A 43 -11.21 16.45 20.76
CA GLN A 43 -12.04 15.37 20.22
C GLN A 43 -12.16 15.46 18.70
N ALA A 44 -12.33 16.67 18.16
CA ALA A 44 -12.41 16.90 16.73
C ALA A 44 -11.09 16.55 16.02
N GLU A 45 -9.94 16.87 16.63
CA GLU A 45 -8.62 16.52 16.10
C GLU A 45 -8.43 14.99 16.08
N LYS A 46 -8.65 14.31 17.21
CA LYS A 46 -8.58 12.84 17.26
C LYS A 46 -9.52 12.19 16.24
N LEU A 47 -10.76 12.68 16.16
CA LEU A 47 -11.73 12.18 15.20
C LEU A 47 -11.26 12.39 13.76
N ALA A 48 -10.70 13.56 13.43
CA ALA A 48 -10.15 13.82 12.11
C ALA A 48 -8.99 12.88 11.75
N ASP A 49 -8.19 12.44 12.72
CA ASP A 49 -7.07 11.55 12.47
C ASP A 49 -7.51 10.17 11.99
N HIS A 50 -8.61 9.63 12.54
CA HIS A 50 -9.07 8.27 12.24
C HIS A 50 -10.27 8.23 11.27
N ALA A 51 -11.12 9.25 11.21
CA ALA A 51 -12.24 9.35 10.27
C ALA A 51 -11.87 9.96 8.91
N GLN A 52 -10.81 9.44 8.31
CA GLN A 52 -10.34 9.78 6.97
C GLN A 52 -9.78 8.54 6.28
N LEU A 53 -9.87 8.53 4.95
CA LEU A 53 -9.13 7.56 4.16
C LEU A 53 -7.66 7.99 4.08
N ASN A 54 -6.73 7.09 4.39
CA ASN A 54 -5.31 7.33 4.18
C ASN A 54 -4.91 6.85 2.77
N PRO A 55 -4.73 7.74 1.78
CA PRO A 55 -4.41 7.32 0.42
C PRO A 55 -2.96 6.83 0.27
N TYR A 56 -2.09 7.09 1.24
CA TYR A 56 -0.64 6.87 1.15
C TYR A 56 -0.16 5.60 1.85
N ALA A 57 -0.99 4.99 2.71
CA ALA A 57 -0.69 3.77 3.45
C ALA A 57 0.50 3.86 4.44
N ASP A 58 0.79 5.05 4.96
CA ASP A 58 1.79 5.29 6.02
C ASP A 58 1.26 4.84 7.41
N ALA A 59 2.09 4.15 8.21
CA ALA A 59 1.73 3.66 9.56
C ALA A 59 1.54 4.77 10.60
N ASP A 60 2.20 5.91 10.44
CA ASP A 60 2.15 7.00 11.42
C ASP A 60 1.10 8.03 11.00
N ARG A 61 -0.11 7.88 11.55
CA ARG A 61 -1.14 8.92 11.55
C ARG A 61 -0.83 9.93 12.66
N GLU A 62 0.20 10.75 12.46
CA GLU A 62 0.41 11.92 13.33
C GLU A 62 -0.45 13.11 12.88
N THR A 63 -1.07 13.74 13.86
CA THR A 63 -1.79 15.01 13.77
C THR A 63 -0.95 16.07 13.08
N VAL A 64 -1.41 16.57 11.93
CA VAL A 64 -0.81 17.75 11.31
C VAL A 64 -1.39 18.98 12.00
N ASP A 65 -0.72 19.49 13.04
CA ASP A 65 -0.79 20.93 13.33
C ASP A 65 0.33 21.61 12.51
N PRO A 66 -0.02 22.25 11.38
CA PRO A 66 0.98 22.87 10.51
C PRO A 66 1.63 24.11 11.14
N GLN A 67 1.19 24.63 12.30
CA GLN A 67 1.71 25.88 12.89
C GLN A 67 1.75 25.96 14.45
N GLY A 68 1.49 24.89 15.24
CA GLY A 68 1.41 25.03 16.71
C GLY A 68 1.63 23.80 17.60
N ALA A 69 2.81 23.73 18.22
CA ALA A 69 3.08 23.07 19.51
C ALA A 69 2.77 21.56 19.65
N THR A 70 3.44 20.71 18.87
CA THR A 70 4.03 19.54 19.52
C THR A 70 5.06 20.06 20.52
N LYS A 71 4.69 20.06 21.82
CA LYS A 71 5.70 19.90 22.86
C LYS A 71 6.31 18.53 22.58
N GLY A 72 7.34 18.51 21.75
CA GLY A 72 8.23 17.37 21.71
C GLY A 72 8.65 17.13 23.15
N SER A 73 8.27 15.97 23.70
CA SER A 73 9.13 15.35 24.68
C SER A 73 10.41 15.00 23.94
N GLY A 74 11.23 16.03 23.70
CA GLY A 74 12.65 15.86 23.47
C GLY A 74 13.15 15.21 24.74
N THR A 75 13.17 13.88 24.77
CA THR A 75 14.31 13.23 25.38
C THR A 75 15.49 13.68 24.53
N ASP A 76 16.12 14.77 24.98
CA ASP A 76 17.50 15.13 24.64
C ASP A 76 18.39 13.97 25.07
N GLY A 77 18.34 12.89 24.29
CA GLY A 77 19.45 11.98 24.13
C GLY A 77 20.41 12.64 23.18
N GLN A 78 21.09 13.71 23.64
CA GLN A 78 22.40 14.08 23.11
C GLN A 78 23.36 12.92 23.40
N GLY A 79 23.22 11.85 22.63
CA GLY A 79 24.32 10.96 22.34
C GLY A 79 25.27 11.77 21.49
N SER A 80 26.24 12.42 22.15
CA SER A 80 27.49 12.86 21.56
C SER A 80 27.89 11.83 20.51
N GLY A 81 27.73 12.18 19.23
CA GLY A 81 28.33 11.44 18.14
C GLY A 81 29.82 11.48 18.38
N SER A 82 30.33 10.44 19.04
CA SER A 82 31.72 10.05 18.85
C SER A 82 31.80 9.71 17.38
N HIS A 83 32.37 10.63 16.61
CA HIS A 83 33.09 10.28 15.41
C HIS A 83 34.00 9.11 15.80
N LEU A 84 33.59 7.88 15.44
CA LEU A 84 34.54 6.81 15.30
C LEU A 84 35.26 7.15 14.01
N ASP A 85 36.52 7.53 14.19
CA ASP A 85 37.46 7.88 13.15
C ASP A 85 37.29 6.98 11.92
N GLU A 86 37.37 7.60 10.75
CA GLU A 86 37.66 6.93 9.49
C GLU A 86 38.98 6.18 9.66
N GLY A 87 38.88 4.94 10.14
CA GLY A 87 39.96 3.99 10.18
C GLY A 87 40.37 3.69 8.76
N THR A 88 41.41 4.37 8.30
CA THR A 88 42.17 4.09 7.07
C THR A 88 42.55 2.61 7.02
N GLY A 89 41.76 1.85 6.28
CA GLY A 89 42.04 0.49 5.83
C GLY A 89 41.83 0.43 4.32
N THR A 90 42.82 0.86 3.56
CA THR A 90 42.79 0.96 2.09
C THR A 90 43.07 -0.36 1.36
N ASP A 91 43.07 -1.50 2.05
CA ASP A 91 43.21 -2.82 1.42
C ASP A 91 41.85 -3.54 1.42
N GLY A 92 41.19 -3.59 0.25
CA GLY A 92 40.05 -4.48 0.02
C GLY A 92 38.65 -3.88 0.06
N ALA A 93 38.51 -2.55 -0.01
CA ALA A 93 37.22 -1.86 -0.17
C ALA A 93 36.52 -2.26 -1.48
N VAL A 94 35.20 -2.40 -1.45
CA VAL A 94 34.35 -2.78 -2.58
C VAL A 94 33.37 -1.65 -2.87
N THR A 95 33.36 -1.16 -4.10
CA THR A 95 32.41 -0.15 -4.53
C THR A 95 31.14 -0.83 -5.04
N ILE A 96 29.99 -0.41 -4.52
CA ILE A 96 28.68 -0.87 -4.97
C ILE A 96 28.06 0.24 -5.83
N SER A 97 27.83 -0.04 -7.11
CA SER A 97 27.34 0.94 -8.07
C SER A 97 25.96 0.58 -8.60
N PRO A 98 24.90 1.36 -8.27
CA PRO A 98 23.58 1.19 -8.88
C PRO A 98 23.64 1.36 -10.41
N LYS A 99 22.96 0.48 -11.15
CA LYS A 99 22.90 0.49 -12.62
C LYS A 99 21.52 0.73 -13.17
N SER A 100 20.54 -0.04 -12.69
CA SER A 100 19.14 0.10 -13.05
C SER A 100 18.27 0.07 -11.81
N ALA A 101 17.17 0.82 -11.85
CA ALA A 101 16.12 0.74 -10.85
C ALA A 101 14.76 0.53 -11.53
N LEU A 102 13.90 -0.22 -10.86
CA LEU A 102 12.53 -0.51 -11.26
C LEU A 102 11.62 -0.18 -10.07
N GLU A 103 11.01 1.02 -10.09
CA GLU A 103 10.15 1.49 -9.03
C GLU A 103 8.80 0.75 -9.01
N GLY A 104 8.37 0.32 -7.82
CA GLY A 104 7.06 -0.28 -7.59
C GLY A 104 5.97 0.80 -7.51
N VAL A 105 4.79 0.55 -8.08
CA VAL A 105 3.62 1.41 -7.83
C VAL A 105 3.09 1.18 -6.41
N ARG A 106 2.67 2.24 -5.72
CA ARG A 106 2.21 2.18 -4.32
C ARG A 106 1.10 3.18 -4.02
N GLY A 107 0.37 2.92 -2.94
CA GLY A 107 -0.74 3.76 -2.47
C GLY A 107 -2.03 3.55 -3.27
N LEU A 108 -3.07 4.32 -2.95
CA LEU A 108 -4.31 4.32 -3.72
C LEU A 108 -4.07 4.78 -5.15
N ALA A 109 -4.84 4.23 -6.08
CA ALA A 109 -4.74 4.63 -7.47
C ALA A 109 -6.10 4.98 -8.08
N ALA A 110 -6.12 6.10 -8.80
CA ALA A 110 -7.25 6.54 -9.60
C ALA A 110 -7.02 6.17 -11.07
N THR A 111 -8.09 5.78 -11.76
CA THR A 111 -8.09 5.68 -13.22
C THR A 111 -8.94 6.80 -13.81
N VAL A 112 -8.42 7.48 -14.83
CA VAL A 112 -9.12 8.56 -15.54
C VAL A 112 -9.01 8.34 -17.06
N PRO A 113 -10.01 8.77 -17.87
CA PRO A 113 -9.93 8.61 -19.32
C PRO A 113 -8.76 9.43 -19.90
N ALA A 114 -8.12 8.92 -20.95
CA ALA A 114 -7.06 9.65 -21.67
C ALA A 114 -7.56 10.47 -22.87
N GLY A 115 -8.87 10.66 -23.00
CA GLY A 115 -9.49 11.21 -24.20
C GLY A 115 -9.35 10.31 -25.44
N GLY A 116 -10.01 10.66 -26.54
CA GLY A 116 -9.91 9.92 -27.82
C GLY A 116 -10.78 8.65 -27.95
N LYS A 117 -10.67 7.95 -29.09
CA LYS A 117 -11.60 6.87 -29.53
C LYS A 117 -11.23 5.44 -29.10
N GLY A 118 -10.38 5.23 -28.09
CA GLY A 118 -9.73 3.92 -27.85
C GLY A 118 -9.93 3.25 -26.50
N GLY A 119 -10.59 3.88 -25.52
CA GLY A 119 -10.71 3.35 -24.15
C GLY A 119 -9.45 3.46 -23.29
N ASP A 120 -8.40 4.09 -23.83
CA ASP A 120 -7.16 4.45 -23.14
C ASP A 120 -7.41 5.24 -21.86
N TYR A 121 -6.48 5.10 -20.92
CA TYR A 121 -6.64 5.67 -19.59
C TYR A 121 -5.31 6.00 -18.94
N PHE A 122 -5.37 6.95 -18.02
CA PHE A 122 -4.29 7.20 -17.09
C PHE A 122 -4.55 6.48 -15.78
N THR A 123 -3.47 6.06 -15.13
CA THR A 123 -3.46 5.62 -13.75
C THR A 123 -2.54 6.54 -12.96
N LEU A 124 -3.06 7.12 -11.89
CA LEU A 124 -2.31 7.96 -10.96
C LEU A 124 -2.27 7.24 -9.62
N HIS A 125 -1.08 6.93 -9.13
CA HIS A 125 -0.86 6.37 -7.79
C HIS A 125 -0.50 7.49 -6.82
N SER A 126 -1.10 7.48 -5.63
CA SER A 126 -0.92 8.53 -4.62
C SER A 126 0.55 8.71 -4.19
N LEU A 127 1.40 7.70 -4.37
CA LEU A 127 2.85 7.76 -4.10
C LEU A 127 3.71 7.95 -5.36
N GLY A 128 3.22 8.70 -6.35
CA GLY A 128 4.08 9.39 -7.33
C GLY A 128 4.21 8.74 -8.71
N SER A 129 3.58 7.59 -8.96
CA SER A 129 3.58 6.96 -10.29
C SER A 129 2.40 7.42 -11.15
N VAL A 130 2.67 7.85 -12.38
CA VAL A 130 1.66 8.20 -13.39
C VAL A 130 1.92 7.41 -14.66
N GLN A 131 0.90 6.73 -15.18
CA GLN A 131 1.02 5.87 -16.37
C GLN A 131 -0.14 6.12 -17.32
N ARG A 132 0.10 6.06 -18.63
CA ARG A 132 -0.95 5.86 -19.62
C ARG A 132 -0.94 4.41 -20.11
N SER A 133 -2.12 3.84 -20.25
CA SER A 133 -2.33 2.51 -20.81
C SER A 133 -3.40 2.52 -21.89
N LYS A 134 -3.30 1.56 -22.82
CA LYS A 134 -4.42 1.19 -23.70
C LYS A 134 -5.54 0.53 -22.91
N ALA A 135 -6.73 0.39 -23.50
CA ALA A 135 -7.85 -0.33 -22.89
C ALA A 135 -7.50 -1.74 -22.40
N ASP A 136 -6.60 -2.46 -23.09
CA ASP A 136 -6.13 -3.80 -22.71
C ASP A 136 -5.07 -3.83 -21.59
N GLY A 137 -4.72 -2.67 -21.01
CA GLY A 137 -3.70 -2.55 -19.98
C GLY A 137 -2.27 -2.45 -20.49
N THR A 138 -2.04 -2.44 -21.79
CA THR A 138 -0.70 -2.21 -22.34
C THR A 138 -0.23 -0.80 -22.01
N ALA A 139 0.82 -0.70 -21.20
CA ALA A 139 1.44 0.59 -20.88
C ALA A 139 2.02 1.24 -22.16
N LEU A 140 1.68 2.51 -22.37
CA LEU A 140 2.21 3.34 -23.46
C LEU A 140 3.43 4.15 -22.98
N TRP A 141 3.35 4.68 -21.76
CA TRP A 141 4.44 5.33 -21.05
C TRP A 141 4.16 5.33 -19.55
N ARG A 142 5.21 5.44 -18.73
CA ARG A 142 5.13 5.58 -17.27
C ARG A 142 6.13 6.63 -16.79
N ARG A 143 5.74 7.39 -15.77
CA ARG A 143 6.56 8.31 -14.99
C ARG A 143 6.56 7.84 -13.53
N ASP A 144 7.75 7.72 -12.96
CA ASP A 144 8.00 7.35 -11.57
C ASP A 144 8.59 8.54 -10.79
N ASN A 145 8.84 8.37 -9.48
CA ASN A 145 9.36 9.45 -8.64
C ASN A 145 10.72 9.95 -9.12
N ALA A 146 11.63 9.05 -9.50
CA ALA A 146 12.95 9.43 -10.01
C ALA A 146 12.85 10.35 -11.24
N SER A 147 11.98 10.00 -12.18
CA SER A 147 11.77 10.77 -13.40
C SER A 147 11.10 12.13 -13.16
N LEU A 148 10.14 12.20 -12.23
CA LEU A 148 9.49 13.45 -11.84
C LEU A 148 10.45 14.38 -11.10
N TYR A 149 11.23 13.85 -10.16
CA TYR A 149 12.25 14.65 -9.45
C TYR A 149 13.33 15.19 -10.38
N ALA A 150 13.72 14.43 -11.40
CA ALA A 150 14.63 14.90 -12.43
C ALA A 150 14.03 16.07 -13.22
N ASP A 151 12.77 15.96 -13.67
CA ASP A 151 12.08 17.03 -14.42
C ASP A 151 11.88 18.29 -13.59
N TRP A 152 11.54 18.13 -12.30
CA TRP A 152 11.39 19.23 -11.36
C TRP A 152 12.73 19.82 -10.90
N GLY A 153 13.85 19.16 -11.19
CA GLY A 153 15.19 19.60 -10.78
C GLY A 153 15.38 19.59 -9.25
N VAL A 154 14.72 18.67 -8.55
CA VAL A 154 14.80 18.53 -7.09
C VAL A 154 16.20 18.07 -6.69
N LYS A 155 16.85 18.85 -5.83
CA LYS A 155 18.14 18.52 -5.23
C LYS A 155 18.07 18.67 -3.73
N ASN A 156 18.35 17.58 -3.01
CA ASN A 156 18.29 17.59 -1.55
C ASN A 156 19.28 18.59 -0.95
N SER A 157 18.81 19.36 0.02
CA SER A 157 19.63 20.40 0.67
C SER A 157 20.52 19.84 1.78
N ARG A 158 20.23 18.63 2.26
CA ARG A 158 20.95 17.97 3.35
C ARG A 158 21.72 16.74 2.82
N PRO A 159 23.05 16.69 2.96
CA PRO A 159 23.86 15.63 2.36
C PRO A 159 23.62 14.24 2.95
N TRP A 160 23.12 14.14 4.20
CA TRP A 160 22.77 12.86 4.84
C TRP A 160 21.33 12.39 4.55
N GLN A 161 20.52 13.19 3.86
CA GLN A 161 19.16 12.81 3.42
C GLN A 161 19.19 12.63 1.91
N THR A 162 19.70 11.49 1.45
CA THR A 162 19.90 11.20 0.03
C THR A 162 18.62 10.83 -0.69
N GLU A 163 17.63 10.27 0.02
CA GLU A 163 16.33 9.91 -0.55
C GLU A 163 15.26 10.97 -0.28
N PRO A 164 14.58 11.49 -1.33
CA PRO A 164 13.54 12.53 -1.19
C PRO A 164 12.18 12.00 -0.69
N TYR A 165 12.02 10.68 -0.53
CA TYR A 165 10.74 9.98 -0.33
C TYR A 165 9.79 10.10 -1.54
N PRO A 166 8.73 9.27 -1.63
CA PRO A 166 7.78 9.38 -2.72
C PRO A 166 7.07 10.74 -2.71
N ALA A 167 6.90 11.33 -3.89
CA ALA A 167 6.05 12.48 -4.12
C ALA A 167 4.60 12.06 -3.88
N ARG A 168 3.89 12.78 -3.02
CA ARG A 168 2.52 12.45 -2.63
C ARG A 168 1.54 13.16 -3.55
N ILE A 169 1.04 12.48 -4.57
CA ILE A 169 -0.03 13.01 -5.42
C ILE A 169 -1.26 13.25 -4.53
N VAL A 170 -1.76 14.48 -4.54
CA VAL A 170 -2.86 14.89 -3.65
C VAL A 170 -4.10 14.09 -3.99
N MET A 171 -4.55 13.30 -3.02
CA MET A 171 -5.74 12.46 -3.07
C MET A 171 -6.38 12.38 -1.68
N GLY A 172 -7.58 11.83 -1.59
CA GLY A 172 -8.28 11.55 -0.33
C GLY A 172 -9.24 12.65 0.10
N TYR A 173 -9.90 12.43 1.23
CA TYR A 173 -10.88 13.36 1.79
C TYR A 173 -10.99 13.12 3.30
N ASN A 174 -11.15 14.19 4.08
CA ASN A 174 -11.35 14.10 5.53
C ASN A 174 -12.74 14.62 5.90
N ALA A 175 -13.64 13.73 6.35
CA ALA A 175 -15.03 14.07 6.61
C ALA A 175 -15.26 14.97 7.85
N VAL A 176 -14.23 15.17 8.68
CA VAL A 176 -14.33 15.89 9.95
C VAL A 176 -13.77 17.30 9.81
N SER A 177 -12.57 17.42 9.25
CA SER A 177 -11.84 18.68 9.18
C SER A 177 -11.61 19.09 7.73
N PRO A 178 -12.16 20.23 7.28
CA PRO A 178 -11.86 20.81 5.96
C PRO A 178 -10.46 21.46 5.92
N PHE A 179 -9.72 21.39 7.04
CA PHE A 179 -8.40 21.97 7.17
C PHE A 179 -7.30 20.91 7.13
N THR A 180 -7.60 19.67 6.76
CA THR A 180 -6.56 18.70 6.43
C THR A 180 -6.02 18.95 5.03
N PRO A 181 -4.72 18.71 4.79
CA PRO A 181 -4.11 18.84 3.48
C PRO A 181 -4.45 17.64 2.54
N ALA A 182 -5.73 17.30 2.41
CA ALA A 182 -6.25 16.22 1.57
C ALA A 182 -7.36 16.76 0.65
N SER A 183 -7.41 16.27 -0.59
CA SER A 183 -8.43 16.67 -1.56
C SER A 183 -8.66 15.59 -2.61
N ASP A 184 -9.91 15.47 -3.04
CA ASP A 184 -10.41 14.69 -4.18
C ASP A 184 -10.21 15.42 -5.52
N GLN A 185 -9.68 16.65 -5.50
CA GLN A 185 -9.45 17.50 -6.68
C GLN A 185 -7.96 17.76 -6.96
N GLY A 186 -7.08 16.84 -6.56
CA GLY A 186 -5.64 16.94 -6.78
C GLY A 186 -5.18 16.65 -8.22
N TYR A 187 -6.08 16.23 -9.10
CA TYR A 187 -5.76 15.94 -10.51
C TYR A 187 -6.95 16.21 -11.45
N VAL A 188 -6.66 16.42 -12.74
CA VAL A 188 -7.64 16.61 -13.82
C VAL A 188 -7.00 16.27 -15.17
N THR A 189 -7.80 15.98 -16.19
CA THR A 189 -7.32 15.73 -17.56
C THR A 189 -7.96 16.68 -18.58
N GLY A 190 -7.25 16.97 -19.67
CA GLY A 190 -7.79 17.70 -20.82
C GLY A 190 -6.73 18.04 -21.87
N ASP A 191 -7.14 18.16 -23.13
CA ASP A 191 -6.24 18.41 -24.28
C ASP A 191 -5.70 19.87 -24.32
N LEU A 192 -4.60 20.11 -23.62
CA LEU A 192 -3.91 21.40 -23.56
C LEU A 192 -2.96 21.58 -24.76
N THR A 193 -2.42 20.50 -25.32
CA THR A 193 -1.56 20.53 -26.51
C THR A 193 -2.32 20.69 -27.83
N GLY A 194 -3.61 20.32 -27.86
CA GLY A 194 -4.46 20.33 -29.04
C GLY A 194 -4.23 19.14 -29.98
N ASP A 195 -3.64 18.04 -29.49
CA ASP A 195 -3.26 16.90 -30.30
C ASP A 195 -4.32 15.77 -30.33
N GLY A 196 -5.42 15.96 -29.62
CA GLY A 196 -6.56 15.05 -29.54
C GLY A 196 -6.43 13.95 -28.48
N VAL A 197 -5.36 13.95 -27.69
CA VAL A 197 -5.21 13.16 -26.46
C VAL A 197 -5.28 14.11 -25.27
N ASP A 198 -6.02 13.74 -24.23
CA ASP A 198 -6.05 14.57 -23.02
C ASP A 198 -4.69 14.53 -22.32
N ASP A 199 -4.19 15.68 -21.88
CA ASP A 199 -3.02 15.80 -21.01
C ASP A 199 -3.42 15.55 -19.55
N VAL A 200 -2.46 15.14 -18.70
CA VAL A 200 -2.70 14.91 -17.27
C VAL A 200 -2.15 16.08 -16.47
N VAL A 201 -2.99 16.68 -15.64
CA VAL A 201 -2.58 17.65 -14.62
C VAL A 201 -2.73 17.03 -13.24
N PHE A 202 -1.70 17.13 -12.41
CA PHE A 202 -1.78 16.69 -11.01
C PHE A 202 -0.93 17.56 -10.10
N SER A 203 -1.29 17.59 -8.82
CA SER A 203 -0.51 18.18 -7.75
C SER A 203 0.17 17.11 -6.89
N ALA A 204 1.45 17.31 -6.55
CA ALA A 204 2.23 16.35 -5.76
C ALA A 204 3.05 17.05 -4.67
N SER A 205 2.81 16.69 -3.41
CA SER A 205 3.52 17.20 -2.24
C SER A 205 4.90 16.55 -2.10
N VAL A 206 5.94 17.38 -1.93
CA VAL A 206 7.34 16.97 -1.86
C VAL A 206 8.01 17.65 -0.69
N GLY A 207 8.78 16.89 0.09
CA GLY A 207 9.60 17.41 1.20
C GLY A 207 8.82 17.90 2.42
N VAL A 208 7.52 17.64 2.47
CA VAL A 208 6.62 18.03 3.59
C VAL A 208 6.52 16.92 4.62
N ASN A 209 6.18 15.69 4.21
CA ASN A 209 6.04 14.56 5.12
C ASN A 209 6.73 13.29 4.57
N PRO A 210 7.85 12.85 5.18
CA PRO A 210 8.58 13.54 6.25
C PRO A 210 9.26 14.82 5.73
N TYR A 211 9.62 15.74 6.63
CA TYR A 211 10.33 16.96 6.23
C TYR A 211 11.69 16.62 5.58
N ARG A 212 11.85 16.98 4.31
CA ARG A 212 13.05 16.78 3.49
C ARG A 212 13.27 18.02 2.60
N PRO A 213 14.05 19.00 3.07
CA PRO A 213 14.23 20.23 2.34
C PRO A 213 15.08 20.01 1.08
N PHE A 214 14.68 20.65 -0.02
CA PHE A 214 15.35 20.58 -1.32
C PHE A 214 15.54 21.98 -1.94
N THR A 215 16.18 22.01 -3.11
CA THR A 215 16.20 23.15 -4.02
C THR A 215 15.58 22.75 -5.35
N SER A 216 14.89 23.68 -6.00
CA SER A 216 14.23 23.49 -7.30
C SER A 216 14.39 24.77 -8.14
N PRO A 217 14.60 24.69 -9.46
CA PRO A 217 14.68 25.86 -10.33
C PRO A 217 13.42 26.75 -10.19
N GLY A 218 13.62 28.07 -10.17
CA GLY A 218 12.53 29.04 -10.17
C GLY A 218 11.75 29.18 -8.86
N SER A 219 12.15 28.52 -7.78
CA SER A 219 11.52 28.64 -6.46
C SER A 219 12.54 28.78 -5.33
N THR A 220 12.17 29.54 -4.30
CA THR A 220 12.91 29.64 -3.03
C THR A 220 12.37 28.72 -1.96
N LEU A 221 11.27 28.02 -2.23
CA LEU A 221 10.65 27.11 -1.26
C LEU A 221 11.49 25.84 -1.14
N PRO A 222 11.84 25.41 0.08
CA PRO A 222 12.57 24.17 0.29
C PRO A 222 11.66 22.93 0.30
N ASN A 223 10.35 23.11 0.26
CA ASN A 223 9.34 22.07 0.13
C ASN A 223 8.02 22.69 -0.36
N GLY A 224 7.06 21.86 -0.76
CA GLY A 224 5.75 22.33 -1.18
C GLY A 224 5.07 21.36 -2.13
N THR A 225 4.23 21.89 -3.00
CA THR A 225 3.46 21.07 -3.94
C THR A 225 3.77 21.45 -5.37
N PHE A 226 4.24 20.50 -6.18
CA PHE A 226 4.39 20.70 -7.61
C PHE A 226 3.04 20.50 -8.29
N VAL A 227 2.59 21.47 -9.08
CA VAL A 227 1.55 21.24 -10.09
C VAL A 227 2.25 20.95 -11.41
N THR A 228 1.95 19.80 -12.00
CA THR A 228 2.62 19.29 -13.20
C THR A 228 1.62 18.97 -14.28
N VAL A 229 1.95 19.33 -15.52
CA VAL A 229 1.24 18.91 -16.74
C VAL A 229 2.13 17.93 -17.50
N LEU A 230 1.65 16.70 -17.69
CA LEU A 230 2.26 15.69 -18.55
C LEU A 230 1.51 15.61 -19.87
N ASP A 231 2.26 15.55 -20.97
CA ASP A 231 1.74 15.26 -22.29
C ASP A 231 1.05 13.89 -22.28
N GLY A 232 -0.25 13.86 -22.59
CA GLY A 232 -1.02 12.62 -22.61
C GLY A 232 -0.48 11.59 -23.60
N LYS A 233 0.11 12.04 -24.70
CA LYS A 233 0.63 11.18 -25.77
C LYS A 233 2.01 10.62 -25.45
N THR A 234 2.89 11.43 -24.86
CA THR A 234 4.30 11.05 -24.70
C THR A 234 4.76 10.84 -23.26
N GLY A 235 3.99 11.31 -22.27
CA GLY A 235 4.36 11.32 -20.86
C GLY A 235 5.40 12.38 -20.51
N LYS A 236 5.81 13.23 -21.46
CA LYS A 236 6.79 14.28 -21.24
C LYS A 236 6.20 15.38 -20.34
N THR A 237 6.97 15.87 -19.37
CA THR A 237 6.60 17.08 -18.63
C THR A 237 6.56 18.29 -19.57
N LEU A 238 5.37 18.86 -19.71
CA LEU A 238 5.11 20.04 -20.54
C LEU A 238 5.30 21.33 -19.76
N TRP A 239 4.94 21.32 -18.48
CA TRP A 239 5.04 22.44 -17.57
C TRP A 239 4.97 21.95 -16.11
N SER A 240 5.69 22.62 -15.22
CA SER A 240 5.58 22.40 -13.78
C SER A 240 5.87 23.67 -13.00
N LYS A 241 5.23 23.85 -11.85
CA LYS A 241 5.53 24.93 -10.89
C LYS A 241 5.37 24.45 -9.45
N LEU A 242 6.30 24.86 -8.59
CA LEU A 242 6.23 24.64 -7.15
C LEU A 242 5.40 25.74 -6.49
N TYR A 243 4.37 25.34 -5.74
CA TYR A 243 3.50 26.18 -4.92
C TYR A 243 3.77 25.91 -3.43
N ALA A 244 3.32 26.81 -2.57
CA ALA A 244 3.46 26.60 -1.13
C ALA A 244 2.66 25.36 -0.71
N TYR A 245 1.39 25.29 -1.11
CA TYR A 245 0.57 24.09 -0.97
C TYR A 245 -0.64 24.14 -1.91
N ALA A 246 -0.63 23.36 -3.00
CA ALA A 246 -1.65 23.36 -4.04
C ALA A 246 -2.39 22.02 -4.11
N TYR A 247 -3.66 21.97 -3.70
CA TYR A 247 -4.41 20.71 -3.57
C TYR A 247 -5.72 20.67 -4.33
N ASN A 248 -6.16 21.77 -4.94
CA ASN A 248 -7.23 21.74 -5.93
C ASN A 248 -6.70 22.24 -7.28
N VAL A 249 -6.92 21.44 -8.32
CA VAL A 249 -6.69 21.81 -9.72
C VAL A 249 -7.95 21.51 -10.54
N LYS A 250 -8.27 22.38 -11.50
CA LYS A 250 -9.40 22.19 -12.41
C LYS A 250 -9.08 22.78 -13.77
N LEU A 251 -9.54 22.13 -14.85
CA LEU A 251 -9.55 22.72 -16.18
C LEU A 251 -10.93 23.29 -16.48
N VAL A 252 -10.97 24.56 -16.88
CA VAL A 252 -12.18 25.24 -17.36
C VAL A 252 -11.90 25.73 -18.77
N GLY A 253 -12.43 24.98 -19.75
CA GLY A 253 -11.96 25.07 -21.14
C GLY A 253 -10.45 24.78 -21.22
N LYS A 254 -9.66 25.75 -21.70
CA LYS A 254 -8.19 25.66 -21.78
C LYS A 254 -7.46 26.42 -20.66
N THR A 255 -8.18 26.83 -19.62
CA THR A 255 -7.61 27.54 -18.47
C THR A 255 -7.38 26.54 -17.34
N LEU A 256 -6.13 26.36 -16.93
CA LEU A 256 -5.78 25.62 -15.71
C LEU A 256 -5.96 26.53 -14.51
N VAL A 257 -6.90 26.17 -13.63
CA VAL A 257 -7.17 26.85 -12.36
C VAL A 257 -6.46 26.09 -11.25
N VAL A 258 -5.65 26.80 -10.45
CA VAL A 258 -4.84 26.23 -9.37
C VAL A 258 -5.07 27.03 -8.10
N THR A 259 -5.33 26.34 -6.99
CA THR A 259 -5.37 26.95 -5.66
C THR A 259 -4.00 26.84 -4.96
N ASP A 260 -3.62 27.85 -4.18
CA ASP A 260 -2.42 27.83 -3.32
C ASP A 260 -2.81 28.27 -1.90
N ALA A 261 -2.38 27.53 -0.89
CA ALA A 261 -2.63 27.80 0.52
C ALA A 261 -1.32 27.82 1.32
N PRO A 262 -0.63 28.98 1.40
CA PRO A 262 0.63 29.12 2.11
C PRO A 262 0.61 28.70 3.60
N TYR A 263 -0.56 28.68 4.25
CA TYR A 263 -0.72 28.25 5.64
C TYR A 263 -0.14 26.85 5.91
N TYR A 264 -0.26 25.91 4.96
CA TYR A 264 0.21 24.53 5.12
C TYR A 264 1.72 24.35 4.92
N ASN A 265 2.43 25.42 4.61
CA ASN A 265 3.86 25.38 4.38
C ASN A 265 4.57 26.35 5.31
N LEU A 266 5.25 25.79 6.32
CA LEU A 266 6.04 26.51 7.31
C LEU A 266 7.16 27.38 6.70
N ASN A 267 7.60 27.06 5.47
CA ASN A 267 8.65 27.79 4.76
C ASN A 267 8.08 28.84 3.78
N SER A 268 6.76 28.98 3.69
CA SER A 268 6.15 30.04 2.89
C SER A 268 6.39 31.42 3.53
N PRO A 269 6.49 32.52 2.74
CA PRO A 269 6.62 33.85 3.29
C PRO A 269 5.47 34.18 4.25
N ALA A 270 5.78 34.77 5.42
CA ALA A 270 4.78 35.05 6.45
C ALA A 270 3.63 35.97 5.97
N THR A 271 3.87 36.78 4.93
CA THR A 271 2.87 37.68 4.32
C THR A 271 2.10 37.03 3.18
N ALA A 272 2.42 35.79 2.76
CA ALA A 272 1.74 35.12 1.66
C ALA A 272 0.35 34.63 2.09
N THR A 273 -0.67 35.01 1.34
CA THR A 273 -2.09 34.70 1.53
C THR A 273 -2.54 33.60 0.57
N ALA A 274 -3.70 33.00 0.83
CA ALA A 274 -4.28 32.01 -0.06
C ALA A 274 -4.71 32.66 -1.38
N THR A 275 -4.37 32.02 -2.49
CA THR A 275 -4.64 32.53 -3.84
C THR A 275 -5.24 31.46 -4.75
N VAL A 276 -5.99 31.89 -5.76
CA VAL A 276 -6.38 31.05 -6.89
C VAL A 276 -5.93 31.73 -8.17
N SER A 277 -5.26 30.97 -9.04
CA SER A 277 -4.71 31.48 -10.30
C SER A 277 -5.29 30.71 -11.48
N GLY A 278 -5.56 31.41 -12.58
CA GLY A 278 -5.86 30.80 -13.87
C GLY A 278 -4.68 30.98 -14.82
N LEU A 279 -4.27 29.89 -15.48
CA LEU A 279 -3.18 29.86 -16.44
C LEU A 279 -3.69 29.40 -17.80
N ARG A 280 -3.39 30.16 -18.84
CA ARG A 280 -3.53 29.73 -20.24
C ARG A 280 -2.18 29.51 -20.85
N PHE A 281 -2.09 28.52 -21.74
CA PHE A 281 -0.85 28.12 -22.35
C PHE A 281 -0.86 28.32 -23.86
N ALA A 282 0.32 28.66 -24.40
CA ALA A 282 0.68 28.31 -25.76
C ALA A 282 1.55 27.05 -25.73
N TYR A 283 1.24 26.12 -26.64
CA TYR A 283 2.05 24.94 -26.88
C TYR A 283 2.98 25.19 -28.07
N ALA A 284 4.28 25.15 -27.83
CA ALA A 284 5.32 25.27 -28.86
C ALA A 284 6.59 24.57 -28.38
N ASP A 285 7.38 24.04 -29.32
CA ASP A 285 8.66 23.37 -29.05
C ASP A 285 8.55 22.22 -28.02
N GLY A 286 7.40 21.56 -27.97
CA GLY A 286 7.14 20.45 -27.05
C GLY A 286 7.09 20.85 -25.57
N ALA A 287 6.68 22.09 -25.27
CA ALA A 287 6.47 22.61 -23.92
C ALA A 287 5.24 23.54 -23.86
N LEU A 288 4.62 23.64 -22.69
CA LEU A 288 3.56 24.61 -22.42
C LEU A 288 4.17 25.85 -21.78
N LYS A 289 3.92 27.01 -22.37
CA LYS A 289 4.35 28.32 -21.84
C LYS A 289 3.11 29.12 -21.44
N PRO A 290 3.00 29.57 -20.17
CA PRO A 290 1.93 30.49 -19.79
C PRO A 290 1.96 31.75 -20.67
N THR A 291 0.87 32.03 -21.36
CA THR A 291 0.70 33.25 -22.17
C THR A 291 -0.16 34.30 -21.50
N ASP A 292 -1.04 33.85 -20.62
CA ASP A 292 -1.94 34.69 -19.85
C ASP A 292 -2.13 34.08 -18.46
N THR A 293 -2.07 34.92 -17.44
CA THR A 293 -2.17 34.49 -16.05
C THR A 293 -2.84 35.58 -15.24
N TRP A 294 -3.87 35.19 -14.50
CA TRP A 294 -4.49 36.03 -13.49
C TRP A 294 -4.41 35.35 -12.13
N THR A 295 -4.51 36.14 -11.07
CA THR A 295 -4.56 35.66 -9.69
C THR A 295 -5.60 36.45 -8.93
N TYR A 296 -6.50 35.74 -8.25
CA TYR A 296 -7.34 36.28 -7.20
C TYR A 296 -6.69 36.00 -5.84
N ASP A 297 -6.44 37.05 -5.06
CA ASP A 297 -5.93 36.97 -3.70
C ASP A 297 -7.08 37.07 -2.70
N THR A 298 -7.15 36.13 -1.77
CA THR A 298 -8.18 36.13 -0.72
C THR A 298 -7.92 37.22 0.33
N GLU A 299 -6.70 37.73 0.41
CA GLU A 299 -6.15 38.59 1.47
C GLU A 299 -6.13 37.91 2.85
N VAL A 300 -6.24 36.56 2.89
CA VAL A 300 -6.27 35.77 4.12
C VAL A 300 -5.18 34.71 4.07
N ARG A 301 -4.36 34.65 5.13
CA ARG A 301 -3.39 33.58 5.34
C ARG A 301 -3.82 32.63 6.44
N ASP A 302 -4.13 33.21 7.61
CA ASP A 302 -4.24 32.46 8.85
C ASP A 302 -5.35 31.39 8.78
N ARG A 303 -4.97 30.14 9.07
CA ARG A 303 -5.84 28.95 9.11
C ARG A 303 -6.82 28.86 7.95
N THR A 304 -6.35 29.15 6.74
CA THR A 304 -7.17 29.17 5.52
C THR A 304 -6.94 27.93 4.68
N ALA A 305 -8.03 27.29 4.27
CA ALA A 305 -8.03 26.13 3.37
C ALA A 305 -9.01 26.37 2.22
N TRP A 306 -8.68 25.90 1.01
CA TRP A 306 -9.60 25.80 -0.11
C TRP A 306 -10.58 24.64 0.12
N GLY A 307 -11.84 24.85 -0.25
CA GLY A 307 -12.88 23.82 -0.21
C GLY A 307 -12.90 23.05 -1.52
N ALA A 308 -13.42 23.68 -2.57
CA ALA A 308 -13.55 23.04 -3.88
C ALA A 308 -13.48 24.05 -5.04
N LEU A 309 -13.19 23.52 -6.22
CA LEU A 309 -13.34 24.15 -7.53
C LEU A 309 -14.43 23.46 -8.33
N GLU A 310 -15.27 24.23 -9.03
CA GLU A 310 -16.28 23.67 -9.94
C GLU A 310 -16.39 24.46 -11.24
N ASP A 311 -16.43 23.73 -12.37
CA ASP A 311 -16.64 24.33 -13.70
C ASP A 311 -18.13 24.65 -13.88
N LEU A 312 -18.44 25.92 -14.13
CA LEU A 312 -19.81 26.37 -14.34
C LEU A 312 -20.20 26.46 -15.83
N GLY A 313 -19.27 26.15 -16.72
CA GLY A 313 -19.38 26.42 -18.15
C GLY A 313 -19.21 27.90 -18.49
N GLY A 314 -19.16 28.20 -19.80
CA GLY A 314 -19.08 29.59 -20.29
C GLY A 314 -17.82 30.35 -19.87
N GLY A 315 -16.76 29.63 -19.47
CA GLY A 315 -15.54 30.25 -18.96
C GLY A 315 -15.65 30.76 -17.52
N LEU A 316 -16.62 30.29 -16.74
CA LEU A 316 -16.78 30.62 -15.32
C LEU A 316 -16.35 29.45 -14.43
N VAL A 317 -15.71 29.77 -13.31
CA VAL A 317 -15.33 28.79 -12.29
C VAL A 317 -15.85 29.23 -10.92
N ALA A 318 -16.47 28.32 -10.19
CA ALA A 318 -16.74 28.51 -8.77
C ALA A 318 -15.53 28.06 -7.95
N ALA A 319 -15.19 28.83 -6.93
CA ALA A 319 -14.16 28.47 -5.95
C ALA A 319 -14.70 28.74 -4.55
N SER A 320 -14.39 27.84 -3.61
CA SER A 320 -14.66 28.07 -2.19
C SER A 320 -13.41 27.96 -1.33
N TYR A 321 -13.39 28.72 -0.24
CA TYR A 321 -12.37 28.61 0.78
C TYR A 321 -12.95 28.83 2.18
N ASN A 322 -12.28 28.26 3.17
CA ASN A 322 -12.66 28.19 4.57
C ASN A 322 -11.59 28.86 5.41
N GLN A 323 -12.01 29.56 6.46
CA GLN A 323 -11.13 30.08 7.50
C GLN A 323 -11.53 29.47 8.84
N ARG A 324 -10.60 28.76 9.49
CA ARG A 324 -10.86 28.06 10.76
C ARG A 324 -11.24 29.06 11.84
N LYS A 325 -12.24 28.68 12.65
CA LYS A 325 -12.60 29.37 13.87
C LYS A 325 -11.43 29.41 14.85
N THR A 326 -11.32 30.51 15.59
CA THR A 326 -10.43 30.65 16.74
C THR A 326 -11.19 31.25 17.92
N ALA A 327 -10.53 31.39 19.07
CA ALA A 327 -11.12 32.06 20.22
C ALA A 327 -11.52 33.54 19.95
N THR A 328 -10.93 34.18 18.94
CA THR A 328 -11.11 35.60 18.63
C THR A 328 -11.64 35.86 17.22
N THR A 329 -11.65 34.86 16.34
CA THR A 329 -12.09 34.97 14.94
C THR A 329 -13.17 33.93 14.67
N ALA A 330 -14.32 34.38 14.16
CA ALA A 330 -15.39 33.47 13.75
C ALA A 330 -14.94 32.64 12.54
N GLY A 331 -15.31 31.35 12.54
CA GLY A 331 -15.16 30.51 11.36
C GLY A 331 -16.04 31.02 10.22
N ARG A 332 -15.55 30.89 8.99
CA ARG A 332 -16.32 31.22 7.79
C ARG A 332 -15.96 30.32 6.62
N GLY A 333 -16.95 29.98 5.81
CA GLY A 333 -16.76 29.58 4.42
C GLY A 333 -17.06 30.75 3.49
N ARG A 334 -16.41 30.81 2.34
CA ARG A 334 -16.70 31.77 1.28
C ARG A 334 -16.76 31.03 -0.05
N THR A 335 -17.82 31.27 -0.81
CA THR A 335 -17.98 30.79 -2.18
C THR A 335 -18.01 31.98 -3.12
N LEU A 336 -17.25 31.91 -4.21
CA LEU A 336 -17.20 32.96 -5.22
C LEU A 336 -17.19 32.36 -6.63
N VAL A 337 -17.59 33.18 -7.61
CA VAL A 337 -17.49 32.85 -9.03
C VAL A 337 -16.54 33.80 -9.71
N LEU A 338 -15.59 33.25 -10.45
CA LEU A 338 -14.55 33.96 -11.19
C LEU A 338 -14.78 33.79 -12.69
N ASP A 339 -14.57 34.87 -13.44
CA ASP A 339 -14.34 34.79 -14.87
C ASP A 339 -12.96 34.23 -15.12
N THR A 340 -12.85 33.10 -15.82
CA THR A 340 -11.54 32.54 -16.11
C THR A 340 -10.77 33.39 -17.12
N THR A 341 -11.39 34.35 -17.82
CA THR A 341 -10.73 35.29 -18.73
C THR A 341 -9.68 36.13 -18.03
N ASP A 342 -10.04 36.76 -16.91
CA ASP A 342 -9.21 37.77 -16.26
C ASP A 342 -9.18 37.63 -14.72
N GLY A 343 -9.86 36.64 -14.16
CA GLY A 343 -9.98 36.43 -12.73
C GLY A 343 -10.98 37.36 -12.05
N GLN A 344 -11.83 38.08 -12.79
CA GLN A 344 -12.82 38.96 -12.18
C GLN A 344 -13.88 38.18 -11.41
N VAL A 345 -14.10 38.60 -10.16
CA VAL A 345 -15.18 38.10 -9.31
C VAL A 345 -16.53 38.58 -9.85
N LYS A 346 -17.40 37.64 -10.26
CA LYS A 346 -18.79 37.94 -10.63
C LYS A 346 -19.65 38.18 -9.40
N TRP A 347 -19.49 37.32 -8.40
CA TRP A 347 -20.09 37.46 -7.08
C TRP A 347 -19.29 36.67 -6.05
N LYS A 348 -19.48 37.01 -4.77
CA LYS A 348 -18.93 36.28 -3.63
C LYS A 348 -19.95 36.30 -2.48
N THR A 349 -20.06 35.20 -1.76
CA THR A 349 -21.02 35.02 -0.68
C THR A 349 -20.35 34.29 0.49
N ASP A 350 -20.50 34.84 1.69
CA ASP A 350 -20.04 34.22 2.94
C ASP A 350 -21.08 33.23 3.48
N SER A 351 -20.60 32.14 4.08
CA SER A 351 -21.36 31.16 4.85
C SER A 351 -20.77 31.03 6.25
N ALA A 352 -21.62 30.77 7.24
CA ALA A 352 -21.17 30.42 8.58
C ALA A 352 -20.63 28.98 8.66
N LEU A 353 -20.87 28.18 7.62
CA LEU A 353 -20.36 26.81 7.48
C LEU A 353 -19.15 26.79 6.55
N TYR A 354 -18.33 25.76 6.69
CA TYR A 354 -17.20 25.47 5.83
C TYR A 354 -17.66 24.71 4.57
N SER A 355 -17.29 25.21 3.40
CA SER A 355 -17.57 24.55 2.13
C SER A 355 -16.71 23.29 1.98
N ARG A 356 -17.32 22.18 1.57
CA ARG A 356 -16.67 20.89 1.37
C ARG A 356 -16.54 20.51 -0.09
N GLN A 357 -17.67 20.52 -0.80
CA GLN A 357 -17.76 20.17 -2.22
C GLN A 357 -18.71 21.12 -2.93
N LEU A 358 -18.49 21.30 -4.23
CA LEU A 358 -19.27 22.16 -5.12
C LEU A 358 -19.64 21.37 -6.38
N HIS A 359 -20.91 21.42 -6.78
CA HIS A 359 -21.42 20.74 -7.98
C HIS A 359 -22.39 21.62 -8.74
N LEU A 360 -22.33 21.59 -10.07
CA LEU A 360 -23.29 22.28 -10.93
C LEU A 360 -24.57 21.45 -11.17
N ASP A 361 -25.72 21.93 -10.70
CA ASP A 361 -27.04 21.45 -11.14
C ASP A 361 -27.43 22.21 -12.41
N THR A 362 -26.98 21.70 -13.56
CA THR A 362 -27.27 22.28 -14.88
C THR A 362 -28.76 22.32 -15.21
N ALA A 363 -29.53 21.32 -14.74
CA ALA A 363 -30.95 21.21 -15.03
C ALA A 363 -31.75 22.35 -14.36
N ARG A 364 -31.30 22.82 -13.19
CA ARG A 364 -31.96 23.91 -12.45
C ARG A 364 -31.18 25.23 -12.48
N GLY A 365 -30.01 25.26 -13.11
CA GLY A 365 -29.20 26.48 -13.28
C GLY A 365 -28.69 27.05 -11.96
N ARG A 366 -28.15 26.18 -11.08
CA ARG A 366 -27.66 26.57 -9.75
C ARG A 366 -26.39 25.82 -9.38
N LEU A 367 -25.54 26.48 -8.59
CA LEU A 367 -24.42 25.83 -7.92
C LEU A 367 -24.94 25.20 -6.64
N VAL A 368 -24.57 23.96 -6.37
CA VAL A 368 -24.92 23.21 -5.16
C VAL A 368 -23.65 23.06 -4.33
N ALA A 369 -23.75 23.29 -3.03
CA ALA A 369 -22.64 23.18 -2.10
C ALA A 369 -23.00 22.20 -0.99
N LEU A 370 -22.05 21.32 -0.68
CA LEU A 370 -22.04 20.58 0.57
C LEU A 370 -21.27 21.43 1.60
N GLU A 371 -21.92 21.87 2.66
CA GLU A 371 -21.29 22.71 3.69
C GLU A 371 -21.39 22.07 5.07
N GLN A 372 -20.34 22.19 5.88
CA GLN A 372 -20.22 21.54 7.18
C GLN A 372 -19.90 22.57 8.26
N SER A 373 -20.48 22.43 9.45
CA SER A 373 -20.13 23.29 10.58
C SER A 373 -18.74 23.02 11.13
N ASP A 374 -18.26 23.97 11.93
CA ASP A 374 -17.22 23.67 12.91
C ASP A 374 -17.74 22.63 13.91
N PRO A 375 -17.05 21.50 14.13
CA PRO A 375 -17.52 20.46 15.05
C PRO A 375 -17.70 20.95 16.50
N ASN A 376 -17.05 22.05 16.89
CA ASN A 376 -17.25 22.68 18.20
C ASN A 376 -18.60 23.41 18.33
N ASP A 377 -19.16 23.86 17.19
CA ASP A 377 -20.51 24.45 17.13
C ASP A 377 -21.61 23.41 16.91
N GLY A 378 -21.20 22.16 16.67
CA GLY A 378 -22.05 20.99 16.51
C GLY A 378 -21.68 20.22 15.25
N VAL A 379 -21.83 18.90 15.26
CA VAL A 379 -21.65 18.04 14.09
C VAL A 379 -22.88 18.17 13.21
N LYS A 380 -22.79 18.97 12.14
CA LYS A 380 -23.86 19.11 11.15
C LYS A 380 -23.31 19.41 9.76
N TYR A 381 -24.11 19.09 8.75
CA TYR A 381 -23.89 19.54 7.39
C TYR A 381 -25.20 19.99 6.72
N GLU A 382 -25.07 20.81 5.69
CA GLU A 382 -26.16 21.36 4.90
C GLU A 382 -25.92 21.06 3.41
N ILE A 383 -27.01 20.82 2.67
CA ILE A 383 -27.00 20.90 1.21
C ILE A 383 -27.54 22.29 0.86
N ASP A 384 -26.67 23.14 0.35
CA ASP A 384 -26.97 24.51 0.00
C ASP A 384 -26.95 24.73 -1.50
N THR A 385 -27.59 25.81 -1.95
CA THR A 385 -27.49 26.27 -3.33
C THR A 385 -27.18 27.74 -3.41
N TYR A 386 -26.46 28.09 -4.48
CA TYR A 386 -26.14 29.45 -4.86
C TYR A 386 -26.72 29.72 -6.24
N SER A 387 -27.48 30.80 -6.33
CA SER A 387 -27.92 31.35 -7.61
C SER A 387 -26.69 31.74 -8.45
N LEU A 388 -26.61 31.25 -9.70
CA LEU A 388 -25.47 31.55 -10.57
C LEU A 388 -25.38 33.04 -10.94
N ALA A 389 -26.50 33.77 -10.88
CA ALA A 389 -26.56 35.17 -11.28
C ALA A 389 -25.97 36.13 -10.23
N ASP A 390 -26.21 35.87 -8.95
CA ASP A 390 -25.97 36.82 -7.86
C ASP A 390 -25.40 36.19 -6.58
N GLY A 391 -25.18 34.87 -6.54
CA GLY A 391 -24.63 34.18 -5.39
C GLY A 391 -25.58 34.06 -4.20
N ARG A 392 -26.89 34.27 -4.37
CA ARG A 392 -27.85 34.11 -3.27
C ARG A 392 -27.87 32.67 -2.76
N ARG A 393 -27.43 32.48 -1.50
CA ARG A 393 -27.43 31.17 -0.80
C ARG A 393 -28.85 30.77 -0.39
N THR A 394 -29.19 29.48 -0.50
CA THR A 394 -30.44 28.89 0.01
C THR A 394 -30.18 27.46 0.46
N THR A 395 -30.50 27.17 1.72
CA THR A 395 -30.39 25.83 2.31
C THR A 395 -31.57 24.96 1.88
N LEU A 396 -31.26 23.75 1.44
CA LEU A 396 -32.24 22.78 0.92
C LEU A 396 -32.46 21.59 1.85
N ASP A 397 -31.39 21.07 2.46
CA ASP A 397 -31.45 20.01 3.48
C ASP A 397 -30.45 20.30 4.61
N THR A 398 -30.74 19.80 5.80
CA THR A 398 -29.85 19.91 6.97
C THR A 398 -29.79 18.58 7.70
N ARG A 399 -28.57 18.17 8.05
CA ARG A 399 -28.30 16.93 8.77
C ARG A 399 -27.46 17.23 9.99
N ILE A 400 -27.83 16.61 11.11
CA ILE A 400 -27.13 16.73 12.38
C ILE A 400 -26.59 15.35 12.78
N ASN A 401 -25.50 15.35 13.54
CA ASN A 401 -24.83 14.16 14.06
C ASN A 401 -24.38 13.18 12.96
N ALA A 402 -24.03 13.73 11.79
CA ALA A 402 -23.54 13.01 10.63
C ALA A 402 -22.39 13.80 9.97
N LEU A 403 -21.41 13.07 9.46
CA LEU A 403 -20.24 13.59 8.75
C LEU A 403 -20.37 13.23 7.26
N PRO A 404 -20.44 14.20 6.34
CA PRO A 404 -20.57 13.88 4.93
C PRO A 404 -19.21 13.44 4.37
N THR A 405 -19.18 12.30 3.68
CA THR A 405 -17.95 11.73 3.12
C THR A 405 -17.84 11.94 1.60
N ASP A 406 -18.96 12.09 0.90
CA ASP A 406 -19.00 12.45 -0.52
C ASP A 406 -20.40 12.95 -0.96
N MET A 407 -20.47 13.67 -2.07
CA MET A 407 -21.70 14.12 -2.73
C MET A 407 -21.59 14.04 -4.25
N THR A 408 -22.69 13.69 -4.91
CA THR A 408 -22.82 13.82 -6.37
C THR A 408 -24.24 14.21 -6.77
N ILE A 409 -24.39 14.63 -8.03
CA ILE A 409 -25.67 15.04 -8.64
C ILE A 409 -25.84 14.26 -9.93
N GLY A 410 -26.97 13.58 -10.09
CA GLY A 410 -27.22 12.83 -11.33
C GLY A 410 -28.65 12.33 -11.47
N ASP A 411 -29.00 11.96 -12.69
CA ASP A 411 -30.32 11.46 -13.06
C ASP A 411 -30.39 9.93 -12.87
N LEU A 412 -30.86 9.51 -11.70
CA LEU A 412 -31.03 8.10 -11.35
C LEU A 412 -32.35 7.53 -11.87
N ARG A 413 -33.38 8.38 -12.00
CA ARG A 413 -34.72 7.97 -12.46
C ARG A 413 -34.90 8.02 -13.98
N GLY A 414 -33.97 8.64 -14.70
CA GLY A 414 -34.01 8.80 -16.16
C GLY A 414 -35.02 9.84 -16.65
N ASP A 415 -35.48 10.72 -15.76
CA ASP A 415 -36.52 11.72 -16.05
C ASP A 415 -35.95 13.13 -16.30
N ARG A 416 -34.62 13.23 -16.38
CA ARG A 416 -33.83 14.46 -16.57
C ARG A 416 -33.96 15.46 -15.43
N LYS A 417 -34.39 15.03 -14.25
CA LYS A 417 -34.43 15.84 -13.03
C LYS A 417 -33.45 15.26 -12.02
N PRO A 418 -32.17 15.66 -12.09
CA PRO A 418 -31.15 15.02 -11.28
C PRO A 418 -31.47 15.10 -9.79
N GLU A 419 -31.24 13.97 -9.13
CA GLU A 419 -31.26 13.77 -7.69
C GLU A 419 -29.94 14.23 -7.08
N TYR A 420 -29.99 14.46 -5.76
CA TYR A 420 -28.77 14.67 -4.97
C TYR A 420 -28.48 13.40 -4.19
N VAL A 421 -27.24 12.94 -4.28
CA VAL A 421 -26.77 11.75 -3.58
C VAL A 421 -25.70 12.20 -2.60
N VAL A 422 -25.87 11.84 -1.32
CA VAL A 422 -24.90 12.14 -0.27
C VAL A 422 -24.56 10.87 0.47
N SER A 423 -23.27 10.66 0.70
CA SER A 423 -22.75 9.65 1.61
C SER A 423 -22.43 10.31 2.94
N GLU A 424 -22.92 9.73 4.04
CA GLU A 424 -22.72 10.27 5.38
C GLU A 424 -22.38 9.18 6.39
N SER A 425 -21.44 9.44 7.29
CA SER A 425 -21.10 8.55 8.39
C SER A 425 -21.60 9.09 9.73
N THR A 426 -22.08 8.20 10.60
CA THR A 426 -22.50 8.51 11.97
C THR A 426 -21.51 7.96 12.97
N LEU A 427 -21.53 8.52 14.18
CA LEU A 427 -20.62 8.16 15.27
C LEU A 427 -21.32 7.32 16.33
N ASP A 428 -20.58 6.44 16.99
CA ASP A 428 -20.99 5.82 18.25
C ASP A 428 -20.67 6.75 19.45
N PRO A 429 -21.06 6.39 20.69
CA PRO A 429 -20.78 7.23 21.87
C PRO A 429 -19.30 7.43 22.19
N TYR A 430 -18.40 6.65 21.58
CA TYR A 430 -16.95 6.74 21.73
C TYR A 430 -16.28 7.51 20.58
N LEU A 431 -17.09 8.11 19.70
CA LEU A 431 -16.66 8.86 18.51
C LEU A 431 -16.03 7.99 17.42
N TYR A 432 -16.26 6.66 17.40
CA TYR A 432 -15.86 5.85 16.24
C TYR A 432 -16.94 5.86 15.17
N LEU A 433 -16.54 5.73 13.90
CA LEU A 433 -17.47 5.61 12.77
C LEU A 433 -18.33 4.35 12.93
N ASN A 434 -19.64 4.51 13.14
CA ASN A 434 -20.56 3.42 13.47
C ASN A 434 -21.25 2.84 12.23
N SER A 435 -21.71 3.72 11.35
CA SER A 435 -22.36 3.32 10.11
C SER A 435 -22.18 4.41 9.06
N ASN A 436 -22.20 4.01 7.80
CA ASN A 436 -22.25 4.91 6.67
C ASN A 436 -23.57 4.71 5.92
N THR A 437 -24.23 5.80 5.53
CA THR A 437 -25.50 5.81 4.81
C THR A 437 -25.35 6.62 3.54
N VAL A 438 -25.66 5.98 2.40
CA VAL A 438 -25.90 6.67 1.14
C VAL A 438 -27.37 7.06 1.09
N ARG A 439 -27.65 8.36 0.91
CA ARG A 439 -28.99 8.93 0.80
C ARG A 439 -29.19 9.51 -0.58
N VAL A 440 -30.29 9.16 -1.23
CA VAL A 440 -30.75 9.79 -2.47
C VAL A 440 -31.98 10.62 -2.18
N VAL A 441 -31.91 11.92 -2.43
CA VAL A 441 -32.99 12.87 -2.18
C VAL A 441 -33.46 13.52 -3.48
N ASP A 442 -34.72 13.93 -3.53
CA ASP A 442 -35.26 14.61 -4.71
C ASP A 442 -34.58 15.97 -4.91
N GLY A 443 -33.97 16.20 -6.08
CA GLY A 443 -33.27 17.47 -6.29
C GLY A 443 -34.19 18.70 -6.25
N THR A 444 -35.51 18.55 -6.46
CA THR A 444 -36.47 19.66 -6.40
C THR A 444 -36.92 19.95 -4.97
N ASP A 445 -37.01 18.91 -4.15
CA ASP A 445 -37.33 18.98 -2.74
C ASP A 445 -36.37 18.06 -1.94
N PRO A 446 -35.14 18.52 -1.63
CA PRO A 446 -34.15 17.68 -0.96
C PRO A 446 -34.51 17.22 0.45
N ALA A 447 -35.59 17.74 1.04
CA ALA A 447 -36.18 17.19 2.27
C ALA A 447 -36.88 15.83 2.03
N THR A 448 -37.22 15.50 0.77
CA THR A 448 -37.82 14.23 0.38
C THR A 448 -36.73 13.20 0.08
N LEU A 449 -36.56 12.25 1.01
CA LEU A 449 -35.76 11.05 0.80
C LEU A 449 -36.46 10.12 -0.20
N LEU A 450 -35.77 9.78 -1.29
CA LEU A 450 -36.25 8.82 -2.27
C LEU A 450 -35.92 7.38 -1.82
N TRP A 451 -34.66 7.15 -1.45
CA TRP A 451 -34.20 5.91 -0.84
C TRP A 451 -32.86 6.12 -0.12
N SER A 452 -32.48 5.18 0.73
CA SER A 452 -31.16 5.14 1.37
C SER A 452 -30.66 3.72 1.53
N SER A 453 -29.34 3.56 1.61
CA SER A 453 -28.66 2.29 1.93
C SER A 453 -27.64 2.52 3.02
N THR A 454 -27.67 1.72 4.08
CA THR A 454 -26.79 1.86 5.24
C THR A 454 -25.91 0.62 5.38
N ILE A 455 -24.60 0.84 5.49
CA ILE A 455 -23.61 -0.17 5.86
C ILE A 455 -23.28 0.05 7.34
N LYS A 456 -23.37 -1.01 8.14
CA LYS A 456 -22.98 -1.01 9.55
C LYS A 456 -21.59 -1.60 9.69
N ARG A 457 -20.90 -1.14 10.74
CA ARG A 457 -19.69 -1.77 11.26
C ARG A 457 -19.87 -3.29 11.46
N ALA A 458 -18.83 -4.07 11.17
CA ALA A 458 -18.78 -5.50 11.47
C ALA A 458 -18.98 -5.75 12.98
N ALA A 459 -19.61 -6.87 13.34
CA ALA A 459 -20.03 -7.15 14.72
C ALA A 459 -18.84 -7.32 15.69
N ASP A 460 -17.68 -7.73 15.19
CA ASP A 460 -16.42 -7.92 15.89
C ASP A 460 -15.48 -6.70 15.82
N ASN A 461 -15.89 -5.64 15.11
CA ASN A 461 -15.14 -4.40 15.01
C ASN A 461 -15.53 -3.42 16.14
N GLY A 462 -14.57 -3.12 17.03
CA GLY A 462 -14.71 -2.15 18.13
C GLY A 462 -14.25 -0.72 17.81
N HIS A 463 -13.79 -0.47 16.59
CA HIS A 463 -13.19 0.78 16.09
C HIS A 463 -13.97 1.31 14.87
N ASP A 464 -13.36 2.10 13.98
CA ASP A 464 -14.08 2.68 12.84
C ASP A 464 -14.64 1.62 11.87
N GLY A 465 -15.91 1.78 11.50
CA GLY A 465 -16.57 1.02 10.45
C GLY A 465 -16.37 1.61 9.05
N PRO A 466 -16.91 0.93 8.02
CA PRO A 466 -16.67 1.30 6.63
C PRO A 466 -17.38 2.60 6.26
N SER A 467 -16.76 3.38 5.38
CA SER A 467 -17.35 4.60 4.78
C SER A 467 -17.29 4.54 3.26
N VAL A 468 -18.34 5.05 2.59
CA VAL A 468 -18.37 5.25 1.14
C VAL A 468 -17.72 6.59 0.83
N TRP A 469 -16.63 6.57 0.05
CA TRP A 469 -15.78 7.72 -0.25
C TRP A 469 -15.90 8.20 -1.71
N SER A 470 -16.68 7.51 -2.53
CA SER A 470 -16.98 7.97 -3.89
C SER A 470 -18.37 7.54 -4.33
N LEU A 471 -19.05 8.46 -5.01
CA LEU A 471 -20.36 8.34 -5.60
C LEU A 471 -20.32 8.80 -7.06
N ASP A 472 -20.77 7.94 -7.98
CA ASP A 472 -20.91 8.30 -9.39
C ASP A 472 -22.27 7.84 -9.94
N VAL A 473 -23.00 8.75 -10.59
CA VAL A 473 -24.29 8.45 -11.21
C VAL A 473 -24.11 8.24 -12.70
N VAL A 474 -24.27 6.99 -13.13
CA VAL A 474 -24.04 6.58 -14.51
C VAL A 474 -25.24 5.80 -15.02
N ASP A 475 -25.95 6.38 -16.00
CA ASP A 475 -27.04 5.71 -16.73
C ASP A 475 -28.11 5.10 -15.81
N GLY A 476 -28.71 5.94 -14.98
CA GLY A 476 -29.76 5.51 -14.05
C GLY A 476 -29.28 4.53 -12.97
N SER A 477 -27.98 4.51 -12.68
CA SER A 477 -27.36 3.64 -11.69
C SER A 477 -26.41 4.45 -10.81
N LEU A 478 -26.31 4.09 -9.53
CA LEU A 478 -25.33 4.67 -8.63
C LEU A 478 -24.19 3.68 -8.42
N VAL A 479 -22.97 4.08 -8.75
CA VAL A 479 -21.73 3.35 -8.46
C VAL A 479 -21.13 3.94 -7.20
N THR A 480 -20.74 3.08 -6.25
CA THR A 480 -20.11 3.52 -5.00
C THR A 480 -18.84 2.74 -4.70
N ALA A 481 -17.81 3.43 -4.22
CA ALA A 481 -16.59 2.81 -3.68
C ALA A 481 -16.48 3.10 -2.18
N ALA A 482 -16.13 2.07 -1.40
CA ALA A 482 -16.08 2.15 0.06
C ALA A 482 -14.98 1.28 0.66
N GLN A 483 -14.56 1.59 1.89
CA GLN A 483 -13.78 0.66 2.72
C GLN A 483 -14.62 -0.58 3.09
N ASP A 484 -13.94 -1.67 3.43
CA ASP A 484 -14.55 -2.88 4.00
C ASP A 484 -13.76 -3.25 5.27
N ASP A 485 -14.44 -3.25 6.41
CA ASP A 485 -13.86 -3.50 7.74
C ASP A 485 -13.84 -4.99 8.12
N THR A 486 -14.28 -5.87 7.21
CA THR A 486 -14.23 -7.32 7.42
C THR A 486 -12.78 -7.75 7.70
N GLY A 487 -12.56 -8.45 8.82
CA GLY A 487 -11.23 -8.93 9.19
C GLY A 487 -10.25 -7.82 9.57
N MET A 488 -10.71 -6.64 10.00
CA MET A 488 -9.78 -5.53 10.28
C MET A 488 -8.74 -5.81 11.37
N ASN A 489 -9.06 -6.75 12.26
CA ASN A 489 -8.19 -7.21 13.34
C ASN A 489 -7.27 -8.34 12.90
N THR A 490 -7.35 -8.82 11.66
CA THR A 490 -6.51 -9.89 11.10
C THR A 490 -5.39 -9.34 10.21
N ALA A 491 -4.44 -10.18 9.83
CA ALA A 491 -3.32 -9.82 8.95
C ALA A 491 -3.74 -9.73 7.48
N GLU A 492 -4.95 -10.19 7.15
CA GLU A 492 -5.48 -10.09 5.79
C GLU A 492 -6.05 -8.69 5.47
N ASN A 493 -6.46 -7.94 6.49
CA ASN A 493 -6.99 -6.59 6.33
C ASN A 493 -6.61 -5.67 7.50
N PRO A 494 -5.32 -5.53 7.85
CA PRO A 494 -4.90 -4.78 9.03
C PRO A 494 -5.49 -3.36 9.04
N GLY A 495 -6.29 -3.06 10.07
CA GLY A 495 -6.92 -1.75 10.26
C GLY A 495 -7.97 -1.36 9.22
N GLY A 496 -8.50 -2.31 8.44
CA GLY A 496 -9.50 -2.03 7.39
C GLY A 496 -8.93 -1.33 6.16
N GLY A 497 -7.60 -1.38 5.97
CA GLY A 497 -6.90 -0.65 4.91
C GLY A 497 -6.75 -1.41 3.60
N GLN A 498 -6.97 -2.73 3.57
CA GLN A 498 -6.71 -3.58 2.41
C GLN A 498 -7.99 -3.94 1.65
N TYR A 499 -9.10 -4.16 2.36
CA TYR A 499 -10.37 -4.54 1.75
C TYR A 499 -11.23 -3.32 1.44
N ALA A 500 -12.02 -3.46 0.38
CA ALA A 500 -12.93 -2.44 -0.10
C ALA A 500 -14.19 -3.08 -0.65
N SER A 501 -15.18 -2.24 -0.99
CA SER A 501 -16.34 -2.67 -1.74
C SER A 501 -16.65 -1.75 -2.91
N LEU A 502 -17.09 -2.37 -4.01
CA LEU A 502 -17.63 -1.71 -5.19
C LEU A 502 -19.08 -2.15 -5.32
N THR A 503 -20.02 -1.22 -5.21
CA THR A 503 -21.46 -1.53 -5.25
C THR A 503 -22.12 -0.74 -6.37
N VAL A 504 -22.98 -1.41 -7.14
CA VAL A 504 -23.82 -0.76 -8.15
C VAL A 504 -25.28 -0.90 -7.76
N PHE A 505 -25.92 0.23 -7.49
CA PHE A 505 -27.35 0.32 -7.22
C PHE A 505 -28.11 0.66 -8.50
N SER A 506 -29.32 0.14 -8.60
CA SER A 506 -30.33 0.65 -9.53
C SER A 506 -30.84 2.03 -9.10
N GLY A 507 -31.52 2.74 -9.99
CA GLY A 507 -32.16 4.02 -9.65
C GLY A 507 -33.20 3.94 -8.53
N SER A 508 -33.76 2.75 -8.25
CA SER A 508 -34.67 2.50 -7.11
C SER A 508 -33.95 2.22 -5.78
N GLY A 509 -32.64 2.06 -5.78
CA GLY A 509 -31.84 1.75 -4.58
C GLY A 509 -31.57 0.27 -4.36
N ASP A 510 -32.04 -0.62 -5.25
CA ASP A 510 -31.71 -2.05 -5.16
C ASP A 510 -30.26 -2.30 -5.60
N VAL A 511 -29.50 -3.06 -4.82
CA VAL A 511 -28.15 -3.53 -5.22
C VAL A 511 -28.29 -4.46 -6.43
N ARG A 512 -27.75 -4.05 -7.57
CA ARG A 512 -27.68 -4.88 -8.77
C ARG A 512 -26.60 -5.94 -8.63
N TRP A 513 -25.43 -5.53 -8.16
CA TRP A 513 -24.31 -6.39 -7.84
C TRP A 513 -23.34 -5.66 -6.91
N GLN A 514 -22.47 -6.43 -6.25
CA GLN A 514 -21.46 -5.93 -5.33
C GLN A 514 -20.23 -6.83 -5.37
N GLU A 515 -19.05 -6.21 -5.36
CA GLU A 515 -17.76 -6.83 -5.12
C GLU A 515 -17.22 -6.37 -3.75
N LYS A 516 -16.60 -7.27 -2.99
CA LYS A 516 -16.02 -7.01 -1.66
C LYS A 516 -14.62 -7.62 -1.50
N GLY A 517 -13.90 -7.23 -0.44
CA GLY A 517 -12.55 -7.73 -0.17
C GLY A 517 -11.49 -7.06 -1.04
N ILE A 518 -10.58 -7.86 -1.61
CA ILE A 518 -9.47 -7.38 -2.45
C ILE A 518 -9.89 -6.97 -3.88
N GLY A 519 -11.17 -7.05 -4.22
CA GLY A 519 -11.68 -6.79 -5.57
C GLY A 519 -11.92 -5.32 -5.90
N ALA A 520 -11.77 -4.41 -4.94
CA ALA A 520 -12.17 -3.02 -5.10
C ALA A 520 -11.12 -2.03 -4.56
N SER A 521 -11.32 -0.75 -4.89
CA SER A 521 -10.64 0.37 -4.25
C SER A 521 -11.53 0.98 -3.17
N PRO A 522 -10.98 1.44 -2.03
CA PRO A 522 -11.74 2.16 -1.02
C PRO A 522 -12.39 3.46 -1.51
N MET A 523 -11.87 4.06 -2.58
CA MET A 523 -12.30 5.38 -3.06
C MET A 523 -12.48 5.48 -4.57
N PHE A 524 -11.75 4.71 -5.38
CA PHE A 524 -11.73 4.97 -6.82
C PHE A 524 -12.38 3.85 -7.64
N ALA A 525 -13.43 4.20 -8.37
CA ALA A 525 -13.99 3.38 -9.42
C ALA A 525 -14.33 4.26 -10.62
N GLN A 526 -14.01 3.77 -11.83
CA GLN A 526 -14.29 4.49 -13.06
C GLN A 526 -15.23 3.68 -13.93
N ALA A 527 -16.45 4.18 -14.13
CA ALA A 527 -17.30 3.71 -15.20
C ALA A 527 -16.81 4.26 -16.55
N TYR A 528 -16.68 3.39 -17.56
CA TYR A 528 -16.28 3.81 -18.90
C TYR A 528 -16.99 2.97 -19.96
N ARG A 529 -16.98 3.47 -21.21
CA ARG A 529 -17.57 2.79 -22.36
C ARG A 529 -16.55 2.66 -23.48
N ASP A 530 -16.48 1.47 -24.07
CA ASP A 530 -15.69 1.15 -25.26
C ASP A 530 -16.55 0.46 -26.32
N ALA A 531 -15.92 -0.24 -27.26
CA ALA A 531 -16.60 -0.97 -28.34
C ALA A 531 -17.41 -2.18 -27.83
N ASP A 532 -17.02 -2.77 -26.69
CA ASP A 532 -17.60 -3.99 -26.14
C ASP A 532 -18.70 -3.70 -25.11
N GLY A 533 -18.84 -2.45 -24.68
CA GLY A 533 -19.96 -2.01 -23.85
C GLY A 533 -19.54 -1.02 -22.77
N ARG A 534 -20.31 -1.00 -21.68
CA ARG A 534 -19.95 -0.25 -20.48
C ARG A 534 -19.37 -1.19 -19.44
N HIS A 535 -18.32 -0.73 -18.79
CA HIS A 535 -17.57 -1.46 -17.77
C HIS A 535 -17.27 -0.53 -16.59
N ILE A 536 -16.82 -1.12 -15.50
CA ILE A 536 -16.25 -0.40 -14.35
C ILE A 536 -14.85 -0.94 -14.13
N ARG A 537 -13.87 -0.05 -13.99
CA ARG A 537 -12.52 -0.43 -13.57
C ARG A 537 -12.13 0.22 -12.25
N THR A 538 -11.29 -0.48 -11.48
CA THR A 538 -10.80 -0.06 -10.17
C THR A 538 -9.42 -0.65 -9.93
N VAL A 539 -8.60 0.01 -9.12
CA VAL A 539 -7.28 -0.50 -8.71
C VAL A 539 -7.35 -0.92 -7.25
N ASP A 540 -7.10 -2.21 -7.00
CA ASP A 540 -7.14 -2.77 -5.66
C ASP A 540 -5.87 -2.42 -4.84
N GLN A 541 -5.90 -2.71 -3.53
CA GLN A 541 -4.77 -2.44 -2.63
C GLN A 541 -3.56 -3.34 -2.85
N ASN A 542 -3.72 -4.40 -3.65
CA ASN A 542 -2.63 -5.24 -4.13
C ASN A 542 -2.03 -4.70 -5.44
N GLN A 543 -2.45 -3.51 -5.89
CA GLN A 543 -1.95 -2.87 -7.12
C GLN A 543 -2.31 -3.65 -8.40
N ASN A 544 -3.52 -4.22 -8.45
CA ASN A 544 -4.09 -4.78 -9.67
C ASN A 544 -5.22 -3.90 -10.19
N LEU A 545 -5.23 -3.65 -11.49
CA LEU A 545 -6.42 -3.13 -12.17
C LEU A 545 -7.41 -4.27 -12.42
N ARG A 546 -8.64 -4.08 -11.96
CA ARG A 546 -9.76 -5.00 -12.19
C ARG A 546 -10.81 -4.33 -13.03
N THR A 547 -11.36 -5.07 -13.99
CA THR A 547 -12.46 -4.60 -14.85
C THR A 547 -13.65 -5.52 -14.68
N TYR A 548 -14.82 -4.91 -14.46
CA TYR A 548 -16.09 -5.58 -14.24
C TYR A 548 -17.12 -5.14 -15.27
N GLY A 549 -17.97 -6.08 -15.70
CA GLY A 549 -19.12 -5.76 -16.53
C GLY A 549 -20.11 -4.88 -15.76
N PHE A 550 -20.50 -3.73 -16.34
CA PHE A 550 -21.33 -2.74 -15.63
C PHE A 550 -22.70 -3.30 -15.20
N GLY A 551 -23.29 -4.22 -15.97
CA GLY A 551 -24.64 -4.75 -15.72
C GLY A 551 -24.70 -5.91 -14.71
N ASN A 552 -23.66 -6.75 -14.64
CA ASN A 552 -23.69 -8.02 -13.92
C ASN A 552 -22.57 -8.16 -12.87
N GLY A 553 -21.57 -7.28 -12.85
CA GLY A 553 -20.44 -7.36 -11.92
C GLY A 553 -19.48 -8.50 -12.21
N GLU A 554 -19.56 -9.15 -13.38
CA GLU A 554 -18.63 -10.22 -13.75
C GLU A 554 -17.23 -9.62 -14.00
N GLN A 555 -16.20 -10.17 -13.35
CA GLN A 555 -14.82 -9.73 -13.58
C GLN A 555 -14.37 -10.17 -14.98
N GLN A 556 -14.16 -9.20 -15.87
CA GLN A 556 -13.77 -9.41 -17.25
C GLN A 556 -12.24 -9.43 -17.44
N ALA A 557 -11.50 -8.69 -16.60
CA ALA A 557 -10.04 -8.62 -16.67
C ALA A 557 -9.40 -8.36 -15.31
N LEU A 558 -8.20 -8.91 -15.13
CA LEU A 558 -7.28 -8.62 -14.03
C LEU A 558 -5.90 -8.35 -14.63
N LEU A 559 -5.36 -7.16 -14.37
CA LEU A 559 -4.11 -6.68 -14.92
C LEU A 559 -3.21 -6.22 -13.77
N PRO A 560 -2.15 -6.96 -13.43
CA PRO A 560 -1.26 -6.54 -12.35
C PRO A 560 -0.36 -5.38 -12.81
N PHE A 561 -0.24 -4.36 -11.95
CA PHE A 561 0.82 -3.37 -12.08
C PHE A 561 2.09 -3.87 -11.39
N GLN A 562 3.24 -3.34 -11.79
CA GLN A 562 4.50 -3.62 -11.11
C GLN A 562 4.53 -2.88 -9.76
N GLY A 563 3.94 -3.50 -8.73
CA GLY A 563 3.99 -3.05 -7.34
C GLY A 563 5.34 -3.34 -6.68
N ASP A 564 5.37 -3.34 -5.35
CA ASP A 564 6.57 -3.66 -4.57
C ASP A 564 7.04 -5.09 -4.87
N LEU A 565 8.32 -5.24 -5.24
CA LEU A 565 8.95 -6.51 -5.60
C LEU A 565 9.77 -7.01 -4.41
N SER A 566 9.48 -8.21 -3.93
CA SER A 566 10.05 -8.77 -2.69
C SER A 566 10.58 -10.20 -2.84
N SER A 567 10.29 -10.87 -3.96
CA SER A 567 10.76 -12.21 -4.26
C SER A 567 11.41 -12.26 -5.63
N SER A 568 12.46 -13.09 -5.76
CA SER A 568 13.17 -13.25 -7.03
C SER A 568 13.82 -14.63 -7.18
N ALA A 569 14.09 -14.99 -8.42
CA ALA A 569 14.90 -16.13 -8.84
C ALA A 569 15.61 -15.78 -10.16
N SER A 570 16.63 -16.55 -10.53
CA SER A 570 17.36 -16.34 -11.78
C SER A 570 17.65 -17.62 -12.56
N ALA A 571 17.62 -17.51 -13.89
CA ALA A 571 17.96 -18.55 -14.85
C ALA A 571 18.22 -17.93 -16.23
N ASP A 572 18.88 -18.64 -17.13
CA ASP A 572 19.03 -18.23 -18.54
C ASP A 572 17.71 -18.48 -19.30
N LEU A 573 16.95 -17.41 -19.60
CA LEU A 573 15.61 -17.51 -20.17
C LEU A 573 15.59 -17.27 -21.68
N ASP A 574 16.56 -16.51 -22.21
CA ASP A 574 16.67 -16.21 -23.64
C ASP A 574 17.76 -17.01 -24.38
N GLY A 575 18.51 -17.85 -23.67
CA GLY A 575 19.48 -18.79 -24.22
C GLY A 575 20.85 -18.19 -24.49
N ASP A 576 21.15 -17.01 -23.92
CA ASP A 576 22.42 -16.32 -24.11
C ASP A 576 23.53 -16.78 -23.14
N LYS A 577 23.21 -17.74 -22.25
CA LYS A 577 24.07 -18.31 -21.20
C LYS A 577 24.38 -17.36 -20.04
N LYS A 578 23.61 -16.29 -19.90
CA LYS A 578 23.67 -15.36 -18.78
C LYS A 578 22.35 -15.46 -18.01
N ASN A 579 22.40 -15.19 -16.71
CA ASN A 579 21.18 -15.32 -15.92
C ASN A 579 20.29 -14.08 -16.11
N ASP A 580 19.02 -14.33 -16.36
CA ASP A 580 17.96 -13.34 -16.31
C ASP A 580 17.25 -13.38 -14.95
N LEU A 581 16.53 -12.31 -14.64
CA LEU A 581 15.91 -12.12 -13.33
C LEU A 581 14.40 -12.23 -13.42
N VAL A 582 13.81 -13.14 -12.64
CA VAL A 582 12.36 -13.27 -12.46
C VAL A 582 11.99 -12.71 -11.09
N VAL A 583 10.97 -11.85 -11.04
CA VAL A 583 10.58 -11.10 -9.83
C VAL A 583 9.08 -11.02 -9.65
N GLY A 584 8.64 -10.94 -8.39
CA GLY A 584 7.25 -10.74 -7.99
C GLY A 584 7.14 -10.14 -6.58
N GLY A 585 5.92 -9.74 -6.20
CA GLY A 585 5.64 -9.25 -4.85
C GLY A 585 4.19 -8.84 -4.66
N LYS A 586 3.93 -7.56 -4.37
CA LYS A 586 2.64 -7.06 -3.86
C LYS A 586 1.42 -7.29 -4.77
N SER A 587 1.61 -7.43 -6.08
CA SER A 587 0.51 -7.66 -7.03
C SER A 587 0.46 -9.10 -7.52
N ASN A 588 -0.54 -9.40 -8.34
CA ASN A 588 -0.68 -10.68 -9.02
C ASN A 588 0.30 -10.87 -10.21
N GLY A 589 1.31 -10.01 -10.34
CA GLY A 589 2.26 -10.03 -11.44
C GLY A 589 3.57 -10.75 -11.11
N VAL A 590 4.09 -11.46 -12.11
CA VAL A 590 5.49 -11.92 -12.17
C VAL A 590 6.11 -11.38 -13.45
N TRP A 591 7.33 -10.84 -13.36
CA TRP A 591 8.06 -10.26 -14.49
C TRP A 591 9.42 -10.90 -14.64
N ALA A 592 9.83 -11.14 -15.88
CA ALA A 592 11.18 -11.57 -16.20
C ALA A 592 11.92 -10.49 -16.99
N TYR A 593 13.13 -10.15 -16.56
CA TYR A 593 13.98 -9.14 -17.18
C TYR A 593 15.31 -9.74 -17.59
N SER A 594 15.82 -9.29 -18.74
CA SER A 594 17.15 -9.66 -19.19
C SER A 594 18.21 -9.17 -18.21
N GLY A 595 19.02 -10.10 -17.68
CA GLY A 595 20.11 -9.79 -16.73
C GLY A 595 21.10 -8.77 -17.29
N PRO A 596 21.68 -9.01 -18.49
CA PRO A 596 22.61 -8.06 -19.11
C PRO A 596 22.01 -6.68 -19.38
N SER A 597 20.69 -6.63 -19.63
CA SER A 597 20.00 -5.36 -19.87
C SER A 597 19.81 -4.57 -18.56
N LEU A 598 19.58 -5.25 -17.44
CA LEU A 598 19.55 -4.65 -16.11
C LEU A 598 20.92 -4.10 -15.72
N THR A 599 22.00 -4.87 -15.88
CA THR A 599 23.37 -4.42 -15.54
C THR A 599 23.85 -3.26 -16.41
N ALA A 600 23.38 -3.20 -17.67
CA ALA A 600 23.62 -2.07 -18.57
C ALA A 600 22.77 -0.82 -18.28
N GLY A 601 21.87 -0.85 -17.30
CA GLY A 601 21.01 0.28 -16.93
C GLY A 601 19.80 0.49 -17.85
N LYS A 602 19.43 -0.51 -18.66
CA LYS A 602 18.33 -0.42 -19.64
C LYS A 602 17.43 -1.67 -19.54
N PRO A 603 16.61 -1.78 -18.48
CA PRO A 603 15.78 -2.95 -18.24
C PRO A 603 14.98 -3.37 -19.48
N LYS A 604 15.10 -4.63 -19.88
CA LYS A 604 14.37 -5.23 -20.99
C LYS A 604 13.49 -6.35 -20.44
N LEU A 605 12.18 -6.15 -20.48
CA LEU A 605 11.20 -7.17 -20.13
C LEU A 605 11.24 -8.29 -21.18
N LEU A 606 11.37 -9.53 -20.73
CA LEU A 606 11.30 -10.74 -21.55
C LEU A 606 9.87 -11.26 -21.63
N TRP A 607 9.23 -11.44 -20.47
CA TRP A 607 7.83 -11.84 -20.35
C TRP A 607 7.22 -11.35 -19.04
N LYS A 608 5.89 -11.41 -18.95
CA LYS A 608 5.12 -11.19 -17.72
C LYS A 608 3.99 -12.22 -17.59
N ALA A 609 3.65 -12.59 -16.37
CA ALA A 609 2.59 -13.54 -16.06
C ALA A 609 1.66 -13.01 -14.96
N THR A 610 0.44 -13.52 -14.94
CA THR A 610 -0.54 -13.24 -13.88
C THR A 610 -0.76 -14.50 -13.06
N VAL A 611 -0.61 -14.38 -11.74
CA VAL A 611 -0.65 -15.48 -10.77
C VAL A 611 -1.79 -15.26 -9.75
N PRO A 612 -2.17 -16.26 -8.95
CA PRO A 612 -3.43 -16.27 -8.21
C PRO A 612 -3.40 -15.54 -6.85
N GLY A 613 -2.63 -14.45 -6.75
CA GLY A 613 -2.49 -13.66 -5.52
C GLY A 613 -1.21 -12.83 -5.50
N GLN A 614 -0.95 -12.13 -4.39
CA GLN A 614 0.37 -11.57 -4.10
C GLN A 614 1.42 -12.67 -4.11
N VAL A 615 2.62 -12.38 -4.58
CA VAL A 615 3.74 -13.34 -4.65
C VAL A 615 4.56 -13.27 -3.37
N HIS A 616 4.67 -14.41 -2.69
CA HIS A 616 5.44 -14.54 -1.44
C HIS A 616 6.79 -15.24 -1.66
N ARG A 617 6.85 -16.15 -2.64
CA ARG A 617 8.07 -16.89 -2.95
C ARG A 617 8.10 -17.35 -4.41
N ILE A 618 9.27 -17.22 -5.03
CA ILE A 618 9.58 -17.78 -6.34
C ILE A 618 10.72 -18.79 -6.14
N GLU A 619 10.51 -20.03 -6.56
CA GLU A 619 11.53 -21.08 -6.59
C GLU A 619 11.68 -21.59 -8.01
N LYS A 620 12.90 -21.98 -8.38
CA LYS A 620 13.20 -22.46 -9.73
C LYS A 620 13.48 -23.96 -9.77
N GLY A 621 13.19 -24.58 -10.90
CA GLY A 621 13.62 -25.94 -11.24
C GLY A 621 12.95 -26.46 -12.51
N ASP A 622 13.64 -27.31 -13.25
CA ASP A 622 13.12 -27.96 -14.46
C ASP A 622 12.03 -28.99 -14.11
N VAL A 623 10.76 -28.55 -14.04
CA VAL A 623 9.64 -29.43 -13.68
C VAL A 623 9.09 -30.18 -14.89
N ASN A 624 9.33 -29.67 -16.10
CA ASN A 624 8.82 -30.23 -17.35
C ASN A 624 9.85 -31.14 -18.08
N GLY A 625 11.10 -31.18 -17.61
CA GLY A 625 12.20 -32.00 -18.09
C GLY A 625 12.77 -31.60 -19.45
N ASP A 626 12.66 -30.33 -19.85
CA ASP A 626 13.18 -29.81 -21.13
C ASP A 626 14.60 -29.25 -21.02
N GLY A 627 15.19 -29.24 -19.82
CA GLY A 627 16.52 -28.74 -19.53
C GLY A 627 16.59 -27.23 -19.31
N VAL A 628 15.45 -26.54 -19.19
CA VAL A 628 15.34 -25.13 -18.81
C VAL A 628 14.65 -25.05 -17.46
N ASP A 629 15.13 -24.19 -16.55
CA ASP A 629 14.46 -24.00 -15.26
C ASP A 629 13.07 -23.37 -15.47
N ASP A 630 12.03 -24.00 -14.91
CA ASP A 630 10.70 -23.43 -14.73
C ASP A 630 10.61 -22.73 -13.36
N PHE A 631 9.48 -22.08 -13.08
CA PHE A 631 9.26 -21.36 -11.82
C PHE A 631 7.99 -21.82 -11.10
N ALA A 632 8.12 -22.23 -9.84
CA ALA A 632 7.00 -22.40 -8.93
C ALA A 632 6.84 -21.13 -8.08
N VAL A 633 5.65 -20.54 -8.13
CA VAL A 633 5.34 -19.25 -7.51
C VAL A 633 4.27 -19.47 -6.44
N ALA A 634 4.63 -19.30 -5.17
CA ALA A 634 3.69 -19.28 -4.06
C ALA A 634 2.94 -17.94 -4.05
N ALA A 635 1.62 -17.96 -4.30
CA ALA A 635 0.81 -16.76 -4.39
C ALA A 635 -0.56 -16.90 -3.73
N ASP A 636 -0.82 -16.13 -2.66
CA ASP A 636 -1.98 -16.17 -1.72
C ASP A 636 -2.81 -17.47 -1.67
N THR A 637 -3.52 -17.80 -2.75
CA THR A 637 -4.51 -18.88 -2.85
C THR A 637 -4.03 -20.15 -3.54
N ALA A 638 -2.90 -20.14 -4.26
CA ALA A 638 -2.39 -21.28 -5.01
C ALA A 638 -0.90 -21.15 -5.35
N VAL A 639 -0.28 -22.27 -5.76
CA VAL A 639 1.02 -22.24 -6.44
C VAL A 639 0.78 -22.19 -7.95
N ALA A 640 1.38 -21.22 -8.62
CA ALA A 640 1.45 -21.18 -10.08
C ALA A 640 2.77 -21.78 -10.56
N VAL A 641 2.72 -22.71 -11.51
CA VAL A 641 3.90 -23.25 -12.19
C VAL A 641 4.01 -22.56 -13.54
N LEU A 642 5.11 -21.84 -13.78
CA LEU A 642 5.33 -21.03 -14.97
C LEU A 642 6.47 -21.60 -15.80
N ASP A 643 6.25 -21.68 -17.11
CA ASP A 643 7.29 -21.98 -18.10
C ASP A 643 8.39 -20.91 -18.06
N GLY A 644 9.65 -21.34 -17.93
CA GLY A 644 10.76 -20.40 -17.75
C GLY A 644 10.95 -19.41 -18.91
N ARG A 645 10.76 -19.87 -20.15
CA ARG A 645 11.03 -19.04 -21.35
C ARG A 645 9.91 -18.07 -21.69
N THR A 646 8.67 -18.45 -21.42
CA THR A 646 7.49 -17.73 -21.89
C THR A 646 6.66 -17.11 -20.77
N GLY A 647 6.88 -17.54 -19.52
CA GLY A 647 6.04 -17.17 -18.38
C GLY A 647 4.64 -17.75 -18.43
N LYS A 648 4.33 -18.63 -19.39
CA LYS A 648 3.01 -19.24 -19.52
C LYS A 648 2.76 -20.15 -18.32
N ALA A 649 1.59 -20.03 -17.70
CA ALA A 649 1.16 -20.98 -16.68
C ALA A 649 1.06 -22.39 -17.28
N LEU A 650 1.91 -23.28 -16.76
CA LEU A 650 1.87 -24.71 -17.02
C LEU A 650 0.77 -25.36 -16.17
N GLU A 651 0.65 -24.94 -14.91
CA GLU A 651 -0.29 -25.51 -13.96
C GLU A 651 -0.64 -24.54 -12.82
N ARG A 652 -1.79 -24.78 -12.17
CA ARG A 652 -2.20 -24.11 -10.93
C ARG A 652 -2.54 -25.16 -9.86
N ILE A 653 -1.68 -25.26 -8.84
CA ILE A 653 -1.91 -26.12 -7.68
C ILE A 653 -2.73 -25.35 -6.65
N ASP A 654 -4.02 -25.70 -6.55
CA ASP A 654 -4.97 -25.05 -5.66
C ASP A 654 -4.60 -25.22 -4.16
N GLY A 655 -4.59 -24.10 -3.42
CA GLY A 655 -4.30 -24.07 -1.99
C GLY A 655 -5.44 -24.53 -1.09
N LYS A 656 -6.62 -24.85 -1.65
CA LYS A 656 -7.80 -25.34 -0.92
C LYS A 656 -8.24 -24.41 0.21
N GLY A 657 -8.17 -23.10 -0.04
CA GLY A 657 -8.49 -22.05 0.92
C GLY A 657 -7.40 -21.77 1.96
N GLN A 658 -6.24 -22.43 1.88
CA GLN A 658 -5.09 -22.14 2.73
C GLN A 658 -4.25 -21.00 2.16
N PHE A 659 -3.58 -20.26 3.05
CA PHE A 659 -2.61 -19.23 2.68
C PHE A 659 -1.31 -19.87 2.16
N ILE A 660 -1.00 -19.64 0.88
CA ILE A 660 0.18 -20.17 0.19
C ILE A 660 1.34 -19.19 0.32
N ARG A 661 2.03 -19.27 1.46
CA ARG A 661 3.16 -18.39 1.82
C ARG A 661 4.51 -18.82 1.26
N SER A 662 4.67 -20.09 0.90
CA SER A 662 5.94 -20.63 0.43
C SER A 662 5.76 -21.87 -0.43
N VAL A 663 6.84 -22.23 -1.11
CA VAL A 663 6.95 -23.40 -1.97
C VAL A 663 8.40 -23.89 -1.91
N THR A 664 8.64 -25.17 -2.18
CA THR A 664 9.98 -25.73 -2.35
C THR A 664 10.00 -26.62 -3.58
N VAL A 665 11.02 -26.50 -4.41
CA VAL A 665 11.16 -27.23 -5.67
C VAL A 665 12.38 -28.15 -5.58
N ALA A 666 12.20 -29.44 -5.83
CA ALA A 666 13.28 -30.44 -5.80
C ALA A 666 12.85 -31.74 -6.48
N ASP A 667 13.80 -32.50 -7.05
CA ASP A 667 13.52 -33.88 -7.51
C ASP A 667 13.34 -34.81 -6.29
N LEU A 668 12.10 -35.25 -6.05
CA LEU A 668 11.77 -36.09 -4.90
C LEU A 668 11.86 -37.59 -5.20
N ASN A 669 11.87 -37.96 -6.48
CA ASN A 669 11.60 -39.32 -6.91
C ASN A 669 12.75 -39.97 -7.73
N GLY A 670 13.73 -39.16 -8.12
CA GLY A 670 14.95 -39.50 -8.84
C GLY A 670 14.81 -39.58 -10.36
N ASP A 671 13.75 -38.98 -10.93
CA ASP A 671 13.49 -38.99 -12.38
C ASP A 671 14.12 -37.81 -13.12
N LYS A 672 14.89 -36.96 -12.42
CA LYS A 672 15.53 -35.74 -12.93
C LYS A 672 14.57 -34.63 -13.33
N ARG A 673 13.31 -34.71 -12.91
CA ARG A 673 12.34 -33.62 -13.00
C ARG A 673 12.11 -33.08 -11.60
N ALA A 674 12.01 -31.76 -11.49
CA ALA A 674 11.71 -31.16 -10.21
C ALA A 674 10.22 -31.35 -9.86
N ASP A 675 9.97 -31.66 -8.60
CA ASP A 675 8.65 -31.76 -7.99
C ASP A 675 8.41 -30.54 -7.07
N VAL A 676 7.15 -30.27 -6.73
CA VAL A 676 6.69 -29.10 -5.99
C VAL A 676 6.16 -29.51 -4.61
N LEU A 677 6.72 -28.93 -3.55
CA LEU A 677 6.27 -29.08 -2.16
C LEU A 677 5.54 -27.82 -1.69
N VAL A 678 4.35 -28.01 -1.11
CA VAL A 678 3.49 -26.94 -0.60
C VAL A 678 3.21 -27.16 0.90
N PRO A 679 3.83 -26.37 1.80
CA PRO A 679 3.60 -26.44 3.24
C PRO A 679 2.45 -25.51 3.67
N THR A 680 1.35 -26.10 4.16
CA THR A 680 0.16 -25.38 4.67
C THR A 680 -0.33 -26.04 5.96
N ASP A 681 -1.59 -26.47 6.04
CA ASP A 681 -2.12 -27.35 7.10
C ASP A 681 -1.50 -28.77 7.06
N LYS A 682 -1.04 -29.15 5.86
CA LYS A 682 -0.35 -30.40 5.56
C LYS A 682 0.82 -30.09 4.65
N LEU A 683 1.78 -31.01 4.59
CA LEU A 683 2.81 -30.97 3.57
C LEU A 683 2.37 -31.82 2.38
N ARG A 684 2.21 -31.19 1.22
CA ARG A 684 1.74 -31.84 -0.01
C ARG A 684 2.83 -31.78 -1.08
N ALA A 685 3.04 -32.90 -1.77
CA ALA A 685 3.98 -33.01 -2.88
C ALA A 685 3.22 -33.24 -4.19
N TYR A 686 3.66 -32.54 -5.23
CA TYR A 686 3.07 -32.57 -6.57
C TYR A 686 4.17 -32.68 -7.61
N ARG A 687 3.87 -33.22 -8.78
CA ARG A 687 4.69 -33.00 -9.98
C ARG A 687 4.48 -31.59 -10.52
N GLY A 688 5.31 -31.17 -11.47
CA GLY A 688 5.14 -29.91 -12.22
C GLY A 688 3.78 -29.76 -12.92
N ASP A 689 3.15 -30.87 -13.30
CA ASP A 689 1.81 -30.90 -13.90
C ASP A 689 0.67 -30.89 -12.87
N GLY A 690 0.99 -30.68 -11.58
CA GLY A 690 0.01 -30.59 -10.50
C GLY A 690 -0.56 -31.93 -10.04
N SER A 691 -0.13 -33.05 -10.62
CA SER A 691 -0.52 -34.37 -10.13
C SER A 691 0.08 -34.62 -8.74
N ALA A 692 -0.78 -35.00 -7.79
CA ALA A 692 -0.34 -35.29 -6.44
C ALA A 692 0.57 -36.53 -6.39
N LEU A 693 1.68 -36.41 -5.67
CA LEU A 693 2.61 -37.51 -5.36
C LEU A 693 2.27 -38.15 -4.03
N TRP A 694 2.20 -37.35 -2.97
CA TRP A 694 1.85 -37.78 -1.62
C TRP A 694 1.42 -36.57 -0.77
N THR A 695 0.83 -36.87 0.39
CA THR A 695 0.48 -35.88 1.41
C THR A 695 0.88 -36.41 2.77
N TYR A 696 1.57 -35.59 3.55
CA TYR A 696 1.88 -35.85 4.94
C TYR A 696 1.06 -34.92 5.84
N ALA A 697 0.35 -35.51 6.79
CA ALA A 697 -0.34 -34.80 7.87
C ALA A 697 0.37 -35.11 9.18
N ALA A 698 0.39 -34.14 10.10
CA ALA A 698 0.75 -34.41 11.48
C ALA A 698 -0.20 -35.47 12.09
N PRO A 699 0.22 -36.20 13.14
CA PRO A 699 -0.67 -37.14 13.83
C PRO A 699 -1.95 -36.44 14.29
N ASP A 700 -3.10 -37.14 14.27
CA ASP A 700 -4.40 -36.55 14.66
C ASP A 700 -4.38 -35.94 16.08
N SER A 701 -3.54 -36.45 16.97
CA SER A 701 -3.33 -35.90 18.32
C SER A 701 -2.72 -34.50 18.34
N ALA A 702 -2.17 -34.03 17.22
CA ALA A 702 -1.60 -32.69 17.07
C ALA A 702 -2.68 -31.60 16.89
N GLY A 703 -3.92 -31.98 16.55
CA GLY A 703 -4.98 -31.05 16.17
C GLY A 703 -4.65 -30.26 14.91
N ASP A 704 -5.17 -29.04 14.83
CA ASP A 704 -4.87 -28.13 13.72
C ASP A 704 -3.44 -27.60 13.83
N VAL A 705 -2.68 -27.79 12.75
CA VAL A 705 -1.27 -27.39 12.67
C VAL A 705 -0.99 -26.60 11.40
N VAL A 706 0.12 -25.88 11.42
CA VAL A 706 0.72 -25.21 10.27
C VAL A 706 2.15 -25.74 10.08
N PHE A 707 2.52 -26.00 8.82
CA PHE A 707 3.86 -26.44 8.44
C PHE A 707 4.77 -25.26 8.09
N GLY A 708 6.02 -25.35 8.56
CA GLY A 708 7.14 -24.49 8.16
C GLY A 708 7.66 -24.81 6.76
N ASP A 709 8.54 -23.96 6.24
CA ASP A 709 9.25 -24.21 4.98
C ASP A 709 10.06 -25.52 5.10
N PRO A 710 9.86 -26.49 4.20
CA PRO A 710 10.63 -27.73 4.24
C PRO A 710 12.02 -27.53 3.64
N ALA A 711 12.92 -28.47 3.94
CA ALA A 711 14.19 -28.61 3.25
C ALA A 711 14.32 -30.01 2.64
N VAL A 712 15.00 -30.13 1.50
CA VAL A 712 15.16 -31.41 0.78
C VAL A 712 16.65 -31.75 0.70
N GLY A 713 17.00 -32.99 1.05
CA GLY A 713 18.37 -33.47 0.99
C GLY A 713 18.43 -34.98 1.18
N GLU A 714 19.37 -35.65 0.51
CA GLU A 714 19.64 -37.08 0.70
C GLU A 714 18.41 -38.00 0.55
N GLY A 715 17.55 -37.70 -0.44
CA GLY A 715 16.31 -38.45 -0.67
C GLY A 715 15.28 -38.32 0.46
N ARG A 716 15.37 -37.24 1.26
CA ARG A 716 14.45 -36.93 2.35
C ARG A 716 13.88 -35.52 2.24
N VAL A 717 12.69 -35.35 2.78
CA VAL A 717 12.08 -34.04 3.04
C VAL A 717 12.05 -33.84 4.55
N TYR A 718 12.68 -32.77 5.03
CA TYR A 718 12.68 -32.36 6.42
C TYR A 718 11.65 -31.26 6.61
N ALA A 719 10.73 -31.44 7.55
CA ALA A 719 9.63 -30.50 7.75
C ALA A 719 9.34 -30.34 9.23
N GLN A 720 9.00 -29.11 9.63
CA GLN A 720 8.50 -28.81 10.96
C GLN A 720 7.06 -28.32 10.92
N TYR A 721 6.34 -28.55 12.01
CA TYR A 721 4.98 -28.06 12.18
C TYR A 721 4.72 -27.67 13.63
N THR A 722 3.74 -26.79 13.80
CA THR A 722 3.29 -26.34 15.11
C THR A 722 1.78 -26.16 15.09
N SER A 723 1.12 -26.20 16.26
CA SER A 723 -0.29 -25.84 16.37
C SER A 723 -0.56 -24.46 15.77
N THR A 724 -1.74 -24.28 15.16
CA THR A 724 -2.26 -22.92 14.88
C THR A 724 -2.38 -22.14 16.19
N ASP A 725 -2.18 -20.83 16.18
CA ASP A 725 -2.25 -19.96 17.37
C ASP A 725 -1.36 -20.45 18.53
N SER A 726 -0.19 -21.02 18.20
CA SER A 726 0.65 -21.71 19.19
C SER A 726 1.12 -20.80 20.33
N LEU A 727 1.26 -19.50 20.07
CA LEU A 727 1.65 -18.51 21.07
C LEU A 727 0.57 -18.28 22.14
N ASP A 728 -0.70 -18.47 21.78
CA ASP A 728 -1.85 -18.28 22.67
C ASP A 728 -2.25 -19.58 23.40
N LYS A 729 -1.63 -20.70 23.06
CA LYS A 729 -1.93 -22.02 23.65
C LYS A 729 -1.05 -22.30 24.85
N ASP A 730 -1.63 -22.80 25.93
CA ASP A 730 -0.89 -23.26 27.12
C ASP A 730 0.02 -24.47 26.81
N SER A 731 -0.38 -25.33 25.87
CA SER A 731 0.38 -26.51 25.46
C SER A 731 0.27 -26.73 23.94
N PRO A 732 0.99 -25.92 23.14
CA PRO A 732 1.01 -26.09 21.69
C PRO A 732 1.81 -27.33 21.33
N VAL A 733 1.42 -27.96 20.24
CA VAL A 733 2.20 -29.04 19.62
C VAL A 733 3.31 -28.40 18.81
N VAL A 734 4.54 -28.86 19.00
CA VAL A 734 5.71 -28.44 18.24
C VAL A 734 6.51 -29.69 17.90
N ASP A 735 6.67 -30.00 16.62
CA ASP A 735 7.40 -31.19 16.19
C ASP A 735 7.96 -31.03 14.77
N GLY A 736 8.70 -32.03 14.31
CA GLY A 736 9.19 -32.14 12.95
C GLY A 736 9.37 -33.59 12.52
N ALA A 737 9.57 -33.81 11.23
CA ALA A 737 9.76 -35.13 10.66
C ALA A 737 10.74 -35.10 9.50
N ALA A 738 11.55 -36.16 9.38
CA ALA A 738 12.18 -36.51 8.13
C ALA A 738 11.31 -37.54 7.41
N LEU A 739 10.90 -37.21 6.19
CA LEU A 739 10.08 -38.04 5.32
C LEU A 739 10.96 -38.65 4.22
N ASP A 740 10.62 -39.86 3.79
CA ASP A 740 11.11 -40.38 2.51
C ASP A 740 10.61 -39.47 1.38
N ALA A 741 11.52 -38.89 0.59
CA ALA A 741 11.12 -37.89 -0.41
C ALA A 741 10.17 -38.46 -1.46
N LYS A 742 10.35 -39.73 -1.84
CA LYS A 742 9.53 -40.38 -2.86
C LYS A 742 8.14 -40.74 -2.37
N LYS A 743 8.01 -41.12 -1.09
CA LYS A 743 6.78 -41.71 -0.54
C LYS A 743 6.03 -40.81 0.46
N GLY A 744 6.67 -39.78 0.99
CA GLY A 744 6.12 -38.97 2.08
C GLY A 744 5.99 -39.72 3.42
N THR A 745 6.58 -40.92 3.54
CA THR A 745 6.49 -41.73 4.76
C THR A 745 7.54 -41.31 5.77
N VAL A 746 7.15 -41.18 7.04
CA VAL A 746 8.04 -40.81 8.14
C VAL A 746 9.18 -41.81 8.29
N ARG A 747 10.42 -41.29 8.37
CA ARG A 747 11.63 -42.04 8.71
C ARG A 747 11.96 -41.89 10.19
N TRP A 748 11.83 -40.68 10.72
CA TRP A 748 11.96 -40.34 12.13
C TRP A 748 11.24 -39.02 12.42
N THR A 749 10.91 -38.79 13.69
CA THR A 749 10.32 -37.55 14.21
C THR A 749 11.31 -36.81 15.11
N ALA A 750 11.24 -35.48 15.15
CA ALA A 750 12.21 -34.66 15.87
C ALA A 750 11.96 -34.69 17.39
N SER A 751 10.69 -34.61 17.80
CA SER A 751 10.23 -34.58 19.19
C SER A 751 11.09 -33.63 20.05
N PRO A 752 11.13 -32.33 19.70
CA PRO A 752 12.03 -31.37 20.33
C PRO A 752 11.68 -31.16 21.80
N LYS A 753 12.70 -30.79 22.59
CA LYS A 753 12.55 -30.46 24.00
C LYS A 753 12.90 -29.00 24.21
N ALA A 754 12.20 -28.34 25.12
CA ALA A 754 12.57 -27.00 25.53
C ALA A 754 14.02 -26.99 26.03
N PRO A 755 14.81 -25.96 25.67
CA PRO A 755 16.18 -25.80 26.15
C PRO A 755 16.18 -25.56 27.67
N ALA A 756 17.32 -25.78 28.32
CA ALA A 756 17.46 -25.58 29.77
C ALA A 756 17.22 -24.11 30.18
N GLU A 757 17.44 -23.18 29.25
CA GLU A 757 17.24 -21.75 29.39
C GLU A 757 15.77 -21.31 29.30
N ALA A 758 14.84 -22.22 28.96
CA ALA A 758 13.42 -21.92 28.89
C ALA A 758 12.85 -21.68 30.30
N VAL A 759 12.18 -20.54 30.52
CA VAL A 759 11.70 -20.13 31.87
C VAL A 759 10.58 -21.02 32.42
N ASP A 760 9.81 -21.65 31.53
CA ASP A 760 8.66 -22.49 31.84
C ASP A 760 8.82 -23.94 31.32
N GLY A 761 10.01 -24.27 30.79
CA GLY A 761 10.29 -25.60 30.24
C GLY A 761 9.47 -25.95 28.99
N LYS A 762 8.98 -24.96 28.25
CA LYS A 762 8.06 -25.14 27.12
C LYS A 762 8.59 -24.58 25.80
N LEU A 763 8.15 -25.19 24.69
CA LEU A 763 8.25 -24.62 23.35
C LEU A 763 6.93 -23.95 22.96
N TYR A 764 7.02 -22.76 22.38
CA TYR A 764 5.88 -21.92 22.00
C TYR A 764 5.50 -22.04 20.52
N GLY A 765 6.37 -22.66 19.70
CA GLY A 765 6.08 -22.92 18.31
C GLY A 765 7.33 -23.27 17.49
N ALA A 766 7.14 -23.39 16.18
CA ALA A 766 8.19 -23.59 15.19
C ALA A 766 8.27 -22.37 14.26
N VAL A 767 9.47 -21.97 13.85
CA VAL A 767 9.66 -20.83 12.93
C VAL A 767 9.20 -21.22 11.52
N LEU A 768 8.19 -20.55 10.97
CA LEU A 768 7.57 -21.00 9.71
C LEU A 768 8.40 -20.64 8.47
N LYS A 769 9.00 -19.44 8.42
CA LYS A 769 9.85 -18.99 7.30
C LYS A 769 11.28 -19.48 7.50
N ARG A 770 11.81 -20.28 6.57
CA ARG A 770 13.21 -20.75 6.54
C ARG A 770 13.72 -21.39 7.85
N GLY A 771 12.83 -22.00 8.63
CA GLY A 771 13.16 -22.62 9.93
C GLY A 771 13.89 -23.97 9.82
N VAL A 772 13.84 -24.62 8.65
CA VAL A 772 14.52 -25.89 8.37
C VAL A 772 15.58 -25.67 7.29
N PHE A 773 16.77 -26.24 7.48
CA PHE A 773 17.86 -26.14 6.51
C PHE A 773 18.73 -27.40 6.52
N THR A 774 19.19 -27.85 5.36
CA THR A 774 20.13 -28.97 5.25
C THR A 774 21.20 -28.66 4.20
N SER A 775 22.42 -29.11 4.46
CA SER A 775 23.55 -28.98 3.54
C SER A 775 24.64 -29.95 3.96
N PRO A 776 25.35 -30.59 3.01
CA PRO A 776 26.49 -31.43 3.32
C PRO A 776 27.68 -30.67 3.91
N LYS A 777 27.63 -29.33 3.92
CA LYS A 777 28.67 -28.45 4.47
C LYS A 777 28.42 -28.05 5.93
N ILE A 778 27.32 -28.50 6.54
CA ILE A 778 27.11 -28.30 7.98
C ILE A 778 28.16 -29.15 8.72
N PRO A 779 28.94 -28.58 9.66
CA PRO A 779 30.13 -29.24 10.23
C PRO A 779 29.81 -30.26 11.34
N TYR A 780 28.73 -31.02 11.14
CA TYR A 780 28.22 -32.06 12.04
C TYR A 780 27.78 -33.27 11.20
N ALA A 781 27.67 -34.45 11.83
CA ALA A 781 27.17 -35.68 11.21
C ALA A 781 27.87 -36.13 9.91
N ASP A 782 29.15 -35.79 9.71
CA ASP A 782 29.91 -36.13 8.51
C ASP A 782 29.22 -35.71 7.19
N GLY A 783 28.59 -34.54 7.18
CA GLY A 783 27.84 -34.01 6.03
C GLY A 783 26.40 -34.51 5.94
N HIS A 784 25.91 -35.23 6.94
CA HIS A 784 24.53 -35.68 7.04
C HIS A 784 23.77 -34.90 8.12
N ALA A 785 23.78 -33.57 8.08
CA ALA A 785 23.14 -32.76 9.11
C ALA A 785 21.94 -31.96 8.58
N VAL A 786 20.98 -31.73 9.48
CA VAL A 786 19.78 -30.92 9.25
C VAL A 786 19.55 -30.01 10.46
N VAL A 787 19.05 -28.81 10.19
CA VAL A 787 18.72 -27.78 11.16
C VAL A 787 17.21 -27.71 11.32
N TYR A 788 16.74 -27.61 12.56
CA TYR A 788 15.38 -27.21 12.90
C TYR A 788 15.40 -26.00 13.82
N THR A 789 14.35 -25.17 13.74
CA THR A 789 14.27 -23.93 14.51
C THR A 789 12.92 -23.81 15.24
N TRP A 790 12.98 -23.81 16.56
CA TRP A 790 11.85 -23.73 17.48
C TRP A 790 11.81 -22.38 18.20
N MET A 791 10.76 -22.11 18.97
CA MET A 791 10.66 -20.92 19.82
C MET A 791 10.48 -21.29 21.29
N ALA A 792 11.21 -20.62 22.18
CA ALA A 792 11.08 -20.79 23.63
C ALA A 792 11.17 -19.43 24.34
N ALA A 793 10.44 -19.27 25.45
CA ALA A 793 10.58 -18.08 26.30
C ALA A 793 11.79 -18.24 27.22
N THR A 794 12.69 -17.26 27.23
CA THR A 794 13.94 -17.24 28.02
C THR A 794 14.01 -15.95 28.83
N SER A 795 14.63 -15.98 30.01
CA SER A 795 14.78 -14.76 30.81
C SER A 795 15.91 -13.89 30.27
N THR A 796 15.63 -12.64 29.96
CA THR A 796 16.61 -11.57 29.67
C THR A 796 17.01 -10.79 30.93
N THR A 797 16.31 -11.03 32.06
CA THR A 797 16.48 -10.30 33.32
C THR A 797 17.10 -11.19 34.41
N ALA A 798 17.81 -10.56 35.35
CA ALA A 798 18.41 -11.25 36.50
C ALA A 798 17.36 -11.84 37.47
N SER A 799 16.09 -11.41 37.39
CA SER A 799 14.98 -11.89 38.22
C SER A 799 14.33 -13.17 37.69
N GLY A 800 14.71 -13.66 36.51
CA GLY A 800 14.14 -14.87 35.91
C GLY A 800 12.72 -14.68 35.34
N ALA A 801 12.20 -13.44 35.31
CA ALA A 801 10.86 -13.15 34.82
C ALA A 801 10.89 -12.95 33.29
N PRO A 802 9.97 -13.58 32.53
CA PRO A 802 9.81 -13.29 31.11
C PRO A 802 9.38 -11.82 30.91
N ASP A 803 9.97 -11.16 29.91
CA ASP A 803 9.54 -9.85 29.42
C ASP A 803 9.15 -9.93 27.93
N ALA A 804 8.73 -8.82 27.33
CA ALA A 804 8.32 -8.76 25.93
C ALA A 804 9.41 -9.19 24.92
N THR A 805 10.67 -9.35 25.34
CA THR A 805 11.82 -9.78 24.52
C THR A 805 12.27 -11.22 24.80
N SER A 806 11.54 -11.94 25.64
CA SER A 806 11.90 -13.28 26.12
C SER A 806 11.78 -14.39 25.07
N LEU A 807 10.96 -14.23 24.02
CA LEU A 807 10.74 -15.27 23.01
C LEU A 807 11.91 -15.37 22.01
N ARG A 808 12.73 -16.41 22.15
CA ARG A 808 13.96 -16.64 21.38
C ARG A 808 13.81 -17.84 20.45
N ASN A 809 14.57 -17.85 19.35
CA ASN A 809 14.69 -19.06 18.54
C ASN A 809 15.64 -20.07 19.21
N VAL A 810 15.32 -21.35 19.10
CA VAL A 810 16.12 -22.49 19.52
C VAL A 810 16.51 -23.26 18.27
N VAL A 811 17.80 -23.23 17.93
CA VAL A 811 18.36 -23.92 16.77
C VAL A 811 18.87 -25.28 17.21
N GLU A 812 18.42 -26.34 16.55
CA GLU A 812 18.91 -27.70 16.74
C GLU A 812 19.56 -28.23 15.47
N ILE A 813 20.82 -28.66 15.57
CA ILE A 813 21.52 -29.37 14.50
C ILE A 813 21.42 -30.86 14.82
N ARG A 814 20.87 -31.62 13.88
CA ARG A 814 20.56 -33.05 14.04
C ARG A 814 21.24 -33.89 12.96
N ASP A 815 21.56 -35.13 13.29
CA ASP A 815 21.91 -36.14 12.28
C ASP A 815 20.67 -36.41 11.41
N SER A 816 20.79 -36.16 10.12
CA SER A 816 19.71 -36.23 9.14
C SER A 816 19.21 -37.67 8.93
N ARG A 817 20.01 -38.67 9.31
CA ARG A 817 19.73 -40.11 9.14
C ARG A 817 18.94 -40.66 10.31
N THR A 818 19.23 -40.20 11.54
CA THR A 818 18.68 -40.75 12.79
C THR A 818 17.76 -39.79 13.55
N GLY A 819 17.87 -38.48 13.31
CA GLY A 819 17.20 -37.43 14.06
C GLY A 819 17.88 -37.06 15.39
N GLU A 820 19.03 -37.65 15.70
CA GLU A 820 19.79 -37.37 16.93
C GLU A 820 20.22 -35.91 17.00
N VAL A 821 20.01 -35.24 18.14
CA VAL A 821 20.48 -33.86 18.38
C VAL A 821 21.98 -33.88 18.64
N LEU A 822 22.72 -33.18 17.79
CA LEU A 822 24.19 -33.06 17.86
C LEU A 822 24.64 -31.74 18.46
N HIS A 823 23.84 -30.68 18.28
CA HIS A 823 24.07 -29.36 18.85
C HIS A 823 22.75 -28.62 19.07
N GLN A 824 22.68 -27.80 20.11
CA GLN A 824 21.54 -26.93 20.38
C GLN A 824 22.06 -25.56 20.82
N GLY A 825 21.45 -24.48 20.32
CA GLY A 825 21.79 -23.12 20.75
C GLY A 825 20.66 -22.13 20.50
N LEU A 826 20.64 -21.03 21.26
CA LEU A 826 19.67 -19.95 21.09
C LEU A 826 20.07 -18.99 19.96
N ALA A 827 19.14 -18.43 19.19
CA ALA A 827 19.46 -17.45 18.16
C ALA A 827 18.36 -16.38 18.03
N GLY A 828 18.68 -15.11 18.31
CA GLY A 828 17.76 -13.99 18.08
C GLY A 828 16.39 -14.11 18.77
N GLY A 829 15.46 -13.21 18.43
CA GLY A 829 14.04 -13.31 18.80
C GLY A 829 13.18 -14.06 17.77
N ALA A 830 11.94 -14.38 18.12
CA ALA A 830 10.99 -15.16 17.30
C ALA A 830 10.86 -14.73 15.82
N TRP A 831 10.93 -13.41 15.56
CA TRP A 831 10.75 -12.84 14.21
C TRP A 831 12.05 -12.39 13.54
N THR A 832 13.19 -12.78 14.12
CA THR A 832 14.50 -12.26 13.71
C THR A 832 15.31 -13.23 12.86
N LEU A 833 14.81 -14.45 12.58
CA LEU A 833 15.49 -15.39 11.69
C LEU A 833 15.35 -14.92 10.23
N GLY A 834 16.48 -14.61 9.61
CA GLY A 834 16.57 -14.27 8.20
C GLY A 834 16.65 -15.49 7.30
N ASN A 835 17.77 -16.20 7.40
CA ASN A 835 18.06 -17.44 6.67
C ASN A 835 19.31 -18.14 7.22
N TYR A 836 19.48 -19.38 6.78
CA TYR A 836 20.69 -20.18 6.97
C TYR A 836 21.52 -20.23 5.68
N PHE A 837 22.84 -20.36 5.82
CA PHE A 837 23.78 -20.60 4.72
C PHE A 837 25.07 -21.26 5.24
N THR A 838 25.87 -21.88 4.36
CA THR A 838 27.09 -22.60 4.76
C THR A 838 28.33 -22.10 4.04
N GLY A 839 29.45 -22.06 4.77
CA GLY A 839 30.78 -21.73 4.25
C GLY A 839 31.86 -22.60 4.92
N PRO A 840 33.16 -22.42 4.58
CA PRO A 840 34.28 -23.02 5.30
C PRO A 840 34.26 -22.73 6.81
N GLU A 841 33.60 -21.64 7.23
CA GLU A 841 33.46 -21.23 8.62
C GLU A 841 32.45 -22.11 9.39
N GLY A 842 31.55 -22.80 8.70
CA GLY A 842 30.50 -23.65 9.27
C GLY A 842 29.09 -23.31 8.79
N LEU A 843 28.10 -23.61 9.63
CA LEU A 843 26.71 -23.21 9.43
C LEU A 843 26.51 -21.80 9.98
N ASN A 844 26.01 -20.89 9.14
CA ASN A 844 25.77 -19.51 9.51
C ASN A 844 24.27 -19.22 9.54
N VAL A 845 23.87 -18.37 10.47
CA VAL A 845 22.52 -17.84 10.63
C VAL A 845 22.61 -16.33 10.51
N ALA A 846 21.92 -15.76 9.53
CA ALA A 846 21.65 -14.33 9.50
C ALA A 846 20.39 -14.06 10.31
N GLY A 847 20.45 -13.07 11.20
CA GLY A 847 19.28 -12.56 11.89
C GLY A 847 19.40 -11.07 12.21
N THR A 848 18.34 -10.49 12.79
CA THR A 848 18.27 -9.05 13.04
C THR A 848 19.53 -8.54 13.74
N ALA A 849 20.30 -7.70 13.04
CA ALA A 849 21.55 -7.09 13.49
C ALA A 849 22.65 -8.07 13.95
N SER A 850 22.67 -9.32 13.46
CA SER A 850 23.68 -10.30 13.87
C SER A 850 23.90 -11.43 12.86
N PHE A 851 25.08 -12.04 12.95
CA PHE A 851 25.35 -13.37 12.41
C PHE A 851 25.79 -14.30 13.51
N ARG A 852 25.31 -15.55 13.46
CA ARG A 852 25.75 -16.63 14.34
C ARG A 852 26.34 -17.77 13.51
N THR A 853 27.50 -18.27 13.90
CA THR A 853 28.23 -19.35 13.22
C THR A 853 28.33 -20.56 14.14
N TYR A 854 27.90 -21.72 13.66
CA TYR A 854 28.10 -23.02 14.29
C TYR A 854 29.21 -23.75 13.55
N GLY A 855 30.42 -23.72 14.13
CA GLY A 855 31.63 -24.31 13.57
C GLY A 855 31.85 -25.77 13.98
N ALA A 856 32.87 -26.39 13.38
CA ALA A 856 33.25 -27.76 13.71
C ALA A 856 33.67 -27.90 15.19
N GLY A 857 33.40 -29.06 15.78
CA GLY A 857 33.78 -29.35 17.17
C GLY A 857 32.99 -28.57 18.22
N GLY A 858 31.81 -28.03 17.87
CA GLY A 858 30.93 -27.31 18.80
C GLY A 858 31.38 -25.88 19.11
N GLN A 859 32.21 -25.28 18.25
CA GLN A 859 32.66 -23.90 18.40
C GLN A 859 31.65 -22.93 17.79
N ASP A 860 30.96 -22.18 18.65
CA ASP A 860 30.00 -21.16 18.24
C ASP A 860 30.63 -19.76 18.24
N TYR A 861 30.33 -18.97 17.21
CA TYR A 861 30.71 -17.57 17.10
C TYR A 861 29.48 -16.70 16.89
N SER A 862 29.56 -15.46 17.36
CA SER A 862 28.54 -14.45 17.14
C SER A 862 29.20 -13.12 16.81
N ILE A 863 28.69 -12.46 15.77
CA ILE A 863 29.01 -11.06 15.49
C ILE A 863 27.73 -10.23 15.47
N PHE A 864 27.86 -8.95 15.80
CA PHE A 864 26.77 -7.99 15.75
C PHE A 864 27.06 -6.94 14.70
N THR A 865 26.04 -6.48 13.99
CA THR A 865 26.17 -5.43 12.98
C THR A 865 25.54 -4.15 13.50
N LEU A 866 26.10 -3.00 13.14
CA LEU A 866 25.47 -1.70 13.46
C LEU A 866 24.20 -1.48 12.63
N ALA A 867 24.19 -1.97 11.38
CA ALA A 867 22.99 -2.00 10.56
C ALA A 867 22.09 -3.18 10.97
N SER A 868 20.78 -3.03 10.79
CA SER A 868 19.80 -4.11 10.97
C SER A 868 19.92 -5.12 9.84
N THR A 869 20.91 -6.01 9.92
CA THR A 869 21.02 -7.18 9.03
C THR A 869 19.77 -8.02 9.17
N GLU A 870 19.12 -8.40 8.08
CA GLU A 870 17.88 -9.19 8.05
C GLU A 870 18.11 -10.53 7.36
N THR A 871 19.00 -10.61 6.37
CA THR A 871 19.37 -11.83 5.65
C THR A 871 20.84 -11.81 5.29
N GLY A 872 21.41 -12.95 4.89
CA GLY A 872 22.82 -13.00 4.51
C GLY A 872 23.23 -14.22 3.69
N GLY A 873 24.42 -14.16 3.12
CA GLY A 873 24.89 -15.15 2.16
C GLY A 873 26.28 -14.81 1.63
N PHE A 874 26.86 -15.72 0.85
CA PHE A 874 28.15 -15.47 0.19
C PHE A 874 27.92 -15.11 -1.28
N LEU A 875 28.72 -14.17 -1.78
CA LEU A 875 28.77 -13.81 -3.19
C LEU A 875 30.22 -13.72 -3.70
N THR A 876 30.36 -13.74 -5.02
CA THR A 876 31.62 -13.57 -5.73
C THR A 876 31.79 -12.09 -6.09
N GLY A 877 32.72 -11.42 -5.42
CA GLY A 877 33.08 -10.03 -5.69
C GLY A 877 34.23 -9.88 -6.71
N PRO A 878 34.70 -8.63 -6.90
CA PRO A 878 35.74 -8.30 -7.87
C PRO A 878 37.00 -9.16 -7.73
N GLY A 879 37.53 -9.63 -8.86
CA GLY A 879 38.70 -10.50 -8.89
C GLY A 879 38.47 -11.90 -8.31
N GLY A 880 37.21 -12.35 -8.19
CA GLY A 880 36.84 -13.64 -7.63
C GLY A 880 36.89 -13.68 -6.10
N LYS A 881 36.93 -12.51 -5.43
CA LYS A 881 36.97 -12.41 -3.97
C LYS A 881 35.64 -12.88 -3.38
N ARG A 882 35.65 -13.87 -2.48
CA ARG A 882 34.46 -14.26 -1.72
C ARG A 882 34.11 -13.18 -0.69
N LEU A 883 32.88 -12.69 -0.72
CA LEU A 883 32.36 -11.69 0.21
C LEU A 883 31.16 -12.23 0.98
N LEU A 884 30.97 -11.74 2.21
CA LEU A 884 29.75 -11.96 2.99
C LEU A 884 28.81 -10.78 2.71
N ALA A 885 27.65 -11.08 2.15
CA ALA A 885 26.57 -10.12 1.95
C ALA A 885 25.59 -10.16 3.12
N ALA A 886 25.18 -8.99 3.57
CA ALA A 886 24.14 -8.77 4.56
C ALA A 886 23.07 -7.88 3.93
N GLY A 887 21.88 -8.44 3.69
CA GLY A 887 20.70 -7.63 3.38
C GLY A 887 20.32 -6.87 4.64
N THR A 888 20.27 -5.54 4.57
CA THR A 888 19.95 -4.71 5.73
C THR A 888 18.63 -4.01 5.48
N GLN A 889 17.92 -3.65 6.56
CA GLN A 889 16.92 -2.59 6.44
C GLN A 889 17.62 -1.35 5.86
N ALA A 890 17.06 -0.80 4.79
CA ALA A 890 17.61 0.31 4.03
C ALA A 890 18.88 0.02 3.19
N GLY A 891 19.11 -1.22 2.74
CA GLY A 891 20.12 -1.48 1.69
C GLY A 891 20.88 -2.81 1.81
N LEU A 892 22.21 -2.74 1.70
CA LEU A 892 23.11 -3.89 1.76
C LEU A 892 24.47 -3.48 2.32
N ASP A 893 25.01 -4.33 3.19
CA ASP A 893 26.38 -4.29 3.66
C ASP A 893 27.17 -5.51 3.15
N LEU A 894 28.43 -5.30 2.79
CA LEU A 894 29.39 -6.34 2.44
C LEU A 894 30.48 -6.41 3.50
N TYR A 895 30.87 -7.62 3.89
CA TYR A 895 31.92 -7.88 4.86
C TYR A 895 32.96 -8.86 4.32
N ASP A 896 34.15 -8.85 4.91
CA ASP A 896 35.10 -9.95 4.77
C ASP A 896 34.56 -11.19 5.51
N PRO A 897 34.45 -12.38 4.91
CA PRO A 897 33.96 -13.58 5.58
C PRO A 897 34.69 -13.95 6.89
N ALA A 898 35.95 -13.52 7.07
CA ALA A 898 36.72 -13.77 8.28
C ALA A 898 36.06 -13.21 9.56
N VAL A 899 35.13 -12.26 9.43
CA VAL A 899 34.36 -11.73 10.57
C VAL A 899 33.52 -12.82 11.25
N LEU A 900 33.05 -13.84 10.53
CA LEU A 900 32.15 -14.88 11.04
C LEU A 900 32.77 -15.74 12.14
N THR A 901 34.10 -15.74 12.26
CA THR A 901 34.85 -16.44 13.31
C THR A 901 35.62 -15.47 14.22
N GLY A 902 35.37 -14.16 14.10
CA GLY A 902 36.09 -13.10 14.82
C GLY A 902 35.70 -12.93 16.29
N GLY A 903 34.67 -13.63 16.76
CA GLY A 903 34.11 -13.48 18.11
C GLY A 903 33.24 -12.23 18.26
N HIS A 904 32.86 -11.89 19.50
CA HIS A 904 31.91 -10.81 19.77
C HIS A 904 32.49 -9.43 19.39
N ASN A 905 32.10 -8.89 18.24
CA ASN A 905 32.52 -7.58 17.75
C ASN A 905 31.45 -6.93 16.84
N TYR A 906 31.74 -5.69 16.41
CA TYR A 906 30.96 -4.89 15.47
C TYR A 906 31.83 -4.53 14.25
N PRO A 907 32.00 -5.43 13.27
CA PRO A 907 32.89 -5.19 12.15
C PRO A 907 32.37 -4.06 11.26
N ALA A 908 33.29 -3.27 10.70
CA ALA A 908 32.95 -2.32 9.65
C ALA A 908 32.73 -3.06 8.32
N PRO A 909 31.75 -2.64 7.50
CA PRO A 909 31.58 -3.21 6.17
C PRO A 909 32.72 -2.77 5.24
N VAL A 910 33.11 -3.66 4.32
CA VAL A 910 34.07 -3.38 3.23
C VAL A 910 33.40 -2.73 2.03
N GLY A 911 32.07 -2.76 1.95
CA GLY A 911 31.25 -2.06 0.95
C GLY A 911 29.82 -1.88 1.47
N ARG A 912 29.16 -0.79 1.09
CA ARG A 912 27.78 -0.47 1.52
C ARG A 912 27.03 0.28 0.44
N VAL A 913 25.73 0.01 0.34
CA VAL A 913 24.78 0.85 -0.40
C VAL A 913 23.54 1.12 0.47
N THR A 914 23.08 2.38 0.49
CA THR A 914 21.88 2.79 1.22
C THR A 914 20.73 3.01 0.23
N LEU A 915 19.65 2.24 0.39
CA LEU A 915 18.42 2.30 -0.40
C LEU A 915 17.26 2.11 0.57
N MET A 916 16.58 3.17 1.01
CA MET A 916 15.74 3.05 2.21
C MET A 916 14.63 2.02 2.04
N GLY A 917 13.97 1.96 0.88
CA GLY A 917 12.92 0.97 0.60
C GLY A 917 13.38 -0.48 0.41
N ALA A 918 14.69 -0.78 0.51
CA ALA A 918 15.21 -2.12 0.39
C ALA A 918 15.31 -2.84 1.75
N ARG A 919 15.07 -4.15 1.74
CA ARG A 919 15.26 -5.03 2.92
C ARG A 919 15.70 -6.44 2.54
N GLU A 920 15.16 -6.97 1.46
CA GLU A 920 15.59 -8.26 0.91
C GLU A 920 16.64 -8.02 -0.19
N TYR A 921 17.38 -9.06 -0.55
CA TYR A 921 18.29 -9.01 -1.69
C TYR A 921 18.40 -10.36 -2.39
N PHE A 922 18.88 -10.30 -3.63
CA PHE A 922 19.34 -11.43 -4.42
C PHE A 922 20.77 -11.14 -4.91
N SER A 923 21.57 -12.19 -5.09
CA SER A 923 22.89 -12.08 -5.71
C SER A 923 23.09 -13.16 -6.75
N GLY A 924 23.71 -12.80 -7.87
CA GLY A 924 24.14 -13.74 -8.90
C GLY A 924 24.77 -13.04 -10.11
N ASP A 925 25.55 -13.79 -10.86
CA ASP A 925 26.18 -13.35 -12.12
C ASP A 925 25.13 -13.16 -13.23
N LEU A 926 24.70 -11.91 -13.44
CA LEU A 926 23.65 -11.55 -14.41
C LEU A 926 24.24 -11.18 -15.78
N ASP A 927 25.52 -10.79 -15.85
CA ASP A 927 26.15 -10.39 -17.10
C ASP A 927 27.21 -11.38 -17.63
N GLY A 928 27.49 -12.45 -16.88
CA GLY A 928 28.36 -13.55 -17.23
C GLY A 928 29.85 -13.26 -17.06
N ASP A 929 30.24 -12.22 -16.31
CA ASP A 929 31.64 -11.85 -16.11
C ASP A 929 32.35 -12.60 -14.95
N GLY A 930 31.59 -13.39 -14.19
CA GLY A 930 32.07 -14.14 -13.04
C GLY A 930 32.10 -13.36 -11.72
N VAL A 931 31.57 -12.14 -11.70
CA VAL A 931 31.26 -11.34 -10.51
C VAL A 931 29.75 -11.35 -10.33
N ASP A 932 29.28 -11.48 -9.09
CA ASP A 932 27.86 -11.43 -8.79
C ASP A 932 27.39 -9.96 -8.77
N GLU A 933 26.29 -9.68 -9.45
CA GLU A 933 25.46 -8.51 -9.17
C GLU A 933 24.69 -8.70 -7.87
N VAL A 934 24.34 -7.57 -7.24
CA VAL A 934 23.39 -7.55 -6.13
C VAL A 934 22.14 -6.80 -6.53
N VAL A 935 21.00 -7.47 -6.37
CA VAL A 935 19.67 -6.92 -6.58
C VAL A 935 19.02 -6.67 -5.23
N ASN A 936 18.83 -5.40 -4.87
CA ASN A 936 18.06 -5.01 -3.69
C ASN A 936 16.57 -5.06 -4.00
N LEU A 937 15.79 -5.59 -3.06
CA LEU A 937 14.34 -5.81 -3.16
C LEU A 937 13.62 -5.24 -1.93
N GLY A 938 12.32 -4.98 -2.09
CA GLY A 938 11.42 -4.65 -0.98
C GLY A 938 11.17 -5.86 -0.06
N PHE A 939 10.26 -5.71 0.88
CA PHE A 939 9.89 -6.76 1.83
C PHE A 939 8.43 -7.19 1.65
N ASP A 940 8.17 -8.48 1.77
CA ASP A 940 6.81 -9.02 1.80
C ASP A 940 6.18 -8.79 3.19
N GLU A 941 5.82 -7.54 3.49
CA GLU A 941 5.22 -7.14 4.77
C GLU A 941 3.92 -7.90 5.05
N THR A 942 3.00 -7.95 4.07
CA THR A 942 1.69 -8.59 4.23
C THR A 942 1.82 -10.10 4.39
N GLY A 943 2.64 -10.78 3.57
CA GLY A 943 2.83 -12.21 3.70
C GLY A 943 3.55 -12.61 4.99
N PHE A 944 4.46 -11.76 5.49
CA PHE A 944 5.11 -11.99 6.78
C PHE A 944 4.17 -11.76 7.97
N ASP A 945 3.31 -10.73 7.97
CA ASP A 945 2.27 -10.53 9.00
C ASP A 945 1.33 -11.74 9.04
N ARG A 946 0.82 -12.17 7.88
CA ARG A 946 -0.07 -13.34 7.77
C ARG A 946 0.61 -14.64 8.21
N THR A 947 1.89 -14.81 7.89
CA THR A 947 2.66 -15.97 8.38
C THR A 947 2.79 -15.95 9.91
N THR A 948 2.98 -14.78 10.50
CA THR A 948 3.10 -14.59 11.95
C THR A 948 1.76 -14.83 12.65
N GLU A 949 0.65 -14.41 12.04
CA GLU A 949 -0.72 -14.60 12.53
C GLU A 949 -1.10 -16.08 12.64
N LEU A 950 -0.58 -16.96 11.78
CA LEU A 950 -0.79 -18.41 11.91
C LEU A 950 -0.31 -18.99 13.26
N LEU A 951 0.56 -18.25 13.97
CA LEU A 951 1.08 -18.60 15.28
C LEU A 951 0.39 -17.84 16.43
N GLY A 952 -0.54 -16.92 16.15
CA GLY A 952 -1.15 -16.00 17.12
C GLY A 952 -0.38 -14.69 17.33
N GLY A 953 0.69 -14.45 16.55
CA GLY A 953 1.48 -13.22 16.62
C GLY A 953 1.11 -12.22 15.53
N ARG A 954 1.68 -11.00 15.56
CA ARG A 954 1.54 -9.99 14.49
C ARG A 954 2.87 -9.32 14.18
N TYR A 955 3.06 -8.95 12.92
CA TYR A 955 4.22 -8.23 12.43
C TYR A 955 3.83 -7.23 11.34
N LEU A 956 3.64 -5.96 11.72
CA LEU A 956 3.39 -4.88 10.78
C LEU A 956 4.46 -3.81 10.94
N ASN A 957 5.22 -3.56 9.86
CA ASN A 957 6.26 -2.54 9.82
C ASN A 957 6.17 -1.83 8.48
N GLN A 958 5.29 -0.82 8.38
CA GLN A 958 5.00 -0.16 7.10
C GLN A 958 6.10 0.83 6.74
N PHE A 959 6.70 0.64 5.57
CA PHE A 959 7.78 1.47 5.10
C PHE A 959 7.30 2.59 4.15
N THR A 960 7.65 3.85 4.42
CA THR A 960 7.15 5.02 3.66
C THR A 960 8.10 5.55 2.59
N ALA A 961 9.26 4.90 2.39
CA ALA A 961 10.24 5.29 1.39
C ALA A 961 9.87 4.82 -0.03
N ILE A 962 10.64 5.26 -1.03
CA ILE A 962 10.55 4.78 -2.40
C ILE A 962 10.96 3.31 -2.42
N SER A 963 10.04 2.46 -2.83
CA SER A 963 10.28 1.03 -3.02
C SER A 963 10.64 0.77 -4.47
N GLN A 964 11.82 0.23 -4.67
CA GLN A 964 12.34 -0.08 -5.99
C GLN A 964 13.23 -1.30 -5.92
N LEU A 965 13.16 -2.10 -6.96
CA LEU A 965 14.21 -3.07 -7.24
C LEU A 965 15.41 -2.30 -7.81
N THR A 966 16.59 -2.47 -7.22
CA THR A 966 17.82 -1.83 -7.70
C THR A 966 18.89 -2.89 -7.97
N VAL A 967 19.42 -2.88 -9.19
CA VAL A 967 20.54 -3.75 -9.59
C VAL A 967 21.84 -2.98 -9.43
N ASN A 968 22.81 -3.59 -8.75
CA ASN A 968 24.11 -3.00 -8.46
C ASN A 968 25.23 -3.91 -8.93
N THR A 969 26.28 -3.31 -9.51
CA THR A 969 27.54 -4.01 -9.82
C THR A 969 28.57 -3.76 -8.72
N LEU A 970 29.50 -4.70 -8.58
CA LEU A 970 30.60 -4.62 -7.62
C LEU A 970 31.92 -4.34 -8.35
N SER A 971 32.76 -3.43 -7.83
CA SER A 971 34.07 -3.12 -8.41
C SER A 971 35.14 -2.78 -7.38
#